data_AF-A0A3D3QMA9-F1
#
_entry.id   AF-A0A3D3QMA9-F1
#
_cell.length_a   1.000
_cell.length_b   1.000
_cell.length_c   1.000
_cell.angle_alpha   90.00
_cell.angle_beta   90.00
_cell.angle_gamma   90.00
#
_symmetry.space_group_name_H-M   'P 1'
#
loop_
_entity.id
_entity.type
_entity.pdbx_description
1 polymer ?
#
loop_
_entity_poly.entity_id
_entity_poly.type
_entity_poly.pdbx_seq_one_letter_code
_entity_poly.pdbx_strand_id
1 'polypeptide(L)'
;MDDPIRIRGARQHNLKEVNLDLPRRSFVVITGPSGSGKSSLALDTLFAEGQRRYVESLSTYAKQFLERMEKPDVDSIEGMSPAVSIEQRNPTKSSRSTVGTATEVYDYMRLLWARVGRTHCPVCDRHVKPDTVSSAVDRVLDLGPGERIQVAFPLPRSEEIKHELVVSNLRELGFVRLLVDGVQVDLSGPDADHPDDFVVDLTQAEELLVIVDRIKTDPDDTGRLADSLGICFVEGEGEAIVLFSEDRNQGEGKTDFSLLVPDRLLFTEHFRCPEHPEAVFLEPTPQLFSFNNPYGTCSVCTGFGATLDYDPDLIIPVPTRSLADNAVDPWSAPRYKRERTKLKDFGTQCGVSLYSPWEELPKKFREEVLYGAKGFKGVIPFLVSREKKRYKQYIRVWLRKYQAPKTCCECGGARIRSEALNVRVSGRTVAEVSELALEDLALWLRQLDLTSMEAQIAETIMRELNARVGFLVDVGLGYLSLSRQMRTLSGGEAQRINLANSLGSALVDTLYVLDEPTVGLHPRDTGALLELLKKLRSAGNTVVVVEHDTQAIWASDHVVELGPASGERGGEVVFEGTAEELELQDTVTGRYISGRSPIVGAESPRSVNGPSLRLKGATQHNLKSVDVEIPLGTMTLVTGVSGSGKSTLVHDVLYRAAERELGSGETSAKEHLGEVVGQYDALEGLEYVDEVVLVDQTPIG
;
A
#
# COMPACT_ATOMS: atom_id res chain seq x y z
N MET A 1 -12.83 13.28 -40.14
CA MET A 1 -11.55 12.54 -40.27
C MET A 1 -11.93 11.09 -40.05
N ASP A 2 -12.60 10.51 -41.05
CA ASP A 2 -13.43 9.30 -40.88
C ASP A 2 -12.82 8.10 -41.61
N ASP A 3 -11.57 8.22 -42.07
CA ASP A 3 -10.90 7.15 -42.80
C ASP A 3 -10.57 5.97 -41.87
N PRO A 4 -10.84 4.72 -42.29
CA PRO A 4 -10.56 3.52 -41.50
C PRO A 4 -9.05 3.29 -41.33
N ILE A 5 -8.68 2.45 -40.36
CA ILE A 5 -7.34 1.90 -40.24
C ILE A 5 -7.19 0.82 -41.31
N ARG A 6 -6.39 1.08 -42.34
CA ARG A 6 -6.24 0.17 -43.48
C ARG A 6 -4.97 -0.65 -43.32
N ILE A 7 -5.11 -1.96 -43.19
CA ILE A 7 -4.02 -2.92 -43.08
C ILE A 7 -3.88 -3.61 -44.45
N ARG A 8 -2.68 -3.63 -45.02
CA ARG A 8 -2.42 -4.31 -46.29
C ARG A 8 -1.22 -5.24 -46.18
N GLY A 9 -1.41 -6.49 -46.60
CA GLY A 9 -0.38 -7.53 -46.65
C GLY A 9 0.25 -7.87 -45.30
N ALA A 10 -0.54 -8.01 -44.23
CA ALA A 10 -0.02 -8.43 -42.93
C ALA A 10 0.36 -9.93 -42.94
N ARG A 11 1.60 -10.23 -42.57
CA ARG A 11 2.23 -11.56 -42.61
C ARG A 11 2.90 -11.98 -41.30
N GLN A 12 2.71 -11.20 -40.23
CA GLN A 12 3.30 -11.49 -38.92
C GLN A 12 2.90 -12.90 -38.44
N HIS A 13 3.89 -13.71 -38.05
CA HIS A 13 3.73 -15.11 -37.63
C HIS A 13 3.02 -15.99 -38.67
N ASN A 14 1.76 -16.37 -38.44
CA ASN A 14 0.99 -17.26 -39.31
C ASN A 14 -0.04 -16.52 -40.17
N LEU A 15 -0.07 -15.18 -40.16
CA LEU A 15 -0.97 -14.39 -41.00
C LEU A 15 -0.66 -14.57 -42.49
N LYS A 16 -1.70 -14.72 -43.33
CA LYS A 16 -1.57 -15.00 -44.76
C LYS A 16 -1.94 -13.78 -45.61
N GLU A 17 -1.04 -12.80 -45.64
CA GLU A 17 -1.23 -11.54 -46.41
C GLU A 17 -2.58 -10.87 -46.13
N VAL A 18 -2.91 -10.74 -44.85
CA VAL A 18 -4.21 -10.21 -44.42
C VAL A 18 -4.35 -8.75 -44.88
N ASN A 19 -5.48 -8.47 -45.52
CA ASN A 19 -5.94 -7.12 -45.89
C ASN A 19 -7.25 -6.83 -45.17
N LEU A 20 -7.32 -5.74 -44.42
CA LEU A 20 -8.44 -5.43 -43.52
C LEU A 20 -8.63 -3.93 -43.37
N ASP A 21 -9.88 -3.46 -43.26
CA ASP A 21 -10.23 -2.05 -43.06
C ASP A 21 -11.02 -1.87 -41.77
N LEU A 22 -10.33 -1.52 -40.67
CA LEU A 22 -10.97 -1.38 -39.37
C LEU A 22 -11.59 0.02 -39.19
N PRO A 23 -12.85 0.12 -38.76
CA PRO A 23 -13.49 1.41 -38.52
C PRO A 23 -12.84 2.13 -37.33
N ARG A 24 -12.57 3.43 -37.48
CA ARG A 24 -12.08 4.27 -36.37
C ARG A 24 -13.21 4.62 -35.42
N ARG A 25 -12.85 4.98 -34.19
CA ARG A 25 -13.78 5.39 -33.11
C ARG A 25 -14.88 4.37 -32.84
N SER A 26 -14.55 3.10 -33.07
CA SER A 26 -15.45 1.96 -32.94
C SER A 26 -14.87 0.96 -31.94
N PHE A 27 -15.75 0.16 -31.34
CA PHE A 27 -15.39 -1.00 -30.55
C PHE A 27 -15.33 -2.24 -31.46
N VAL A 28 -14.12 -2.67 -31.79
CA VAL A 28 -13.84 -3.79 -32.70
C VAL A 28 -13.46 -5.03 -31.89
N VAL A 29 -14.06 -6.18 -32.20
CA VAL A 29 -13.68 -7.48 -31.62
C VAL A 29 -13.02 -8.37 -32.69
N ILE A 30 -11.82 -8.86 -32.40
CA ILE A 30 -11.12 -9.88 -33.18
C ILE A 30 -11.34 -11.23 -32.49
N THR A 31 -11.96 -12.18 -33.18
CA THR A 31 -12.34 -13.49 -32.64
C THR A 31 -11.86 -14.64 -33.52
N GLY A 32 -12.09 -15.87 -33.07
CA GLY A 32 -11.69 -17.11 -33.76
C GLY A 32 -10.91 -18.10 -32.88
N PRO A 33 -10.59 -19.30 -33.40
CA PRO A 33 -9.94 -20.37 -32.64
C PRO A 33 -8.60 -19.97 -31.99
N SER A 34 -8.22 -20.60 -30.89
CA SER A 34 -6.90 -20.39 -30.29
C SER A 34 -5.80 -20.69 -31.31
N GLY A 35 -4.82 -19.80 -31.46
CA GLY A 35 -3.77 -19.92 -32.48
C GLY A 35 -4.19 -19.57 -33.92
N SER A 36 -5.35 -18.96 -34.16
CA SER A 36 -5.76 -18.53 -35.52
C SER A 36 -5.04 -17.27 -36.03
N GLY A 37 -4.23 -16.60 -35.19
CA GLY A 37 -3.51 -15.37 -35.53
C GLY A 37 -4.06 -14.08 -34.91
N LYS A 38 -5.02 -14.18 -33.97
CA LYS A 38 -5.66 -13.01 -33.30
C LYS A 38 -4.67 -12.06 -32.65
N SER A 39 -3.86 -12.58 -31.73
CA SER A 39 -2.85 -11.78 -31.04
C SER A 39 -1.75 -11.32 -32.01
N SER A 40 -1.44 -12.09 -33.05
CA SER A 40 -0.50 -11.68 -34.09
C SER A 40 -0.99 -10.47 -34.90
N LEU A 41 -2.29 -10.38 -35.18
CA LEU A 41 -2.89 -9.22 -35.84
C LEU A 41 -3.04 -8.03 -34.87
N ALA A 42 -3.56 -8.27 -33.68
CA ALA A 42 -3.88 -7.21 -32.72
C ALA A 42 -2.63 -6.62 -32.03
N LEU A 43 -1.82 -7.49 -31.42
CA LEU A 43 -0.67 -7.08 -30.62
C LEU A 43 0.59 -6.96 -31.47
N ASP A 44 0.98 -8.05 -32.16
CA ASP A 44 2.26 -8.10 -32.86
C ASP A 44 2.28 -7.27 -34.16
N THR A 45 1.11 -6.85 -34.67
CA THR A 45 0.99 -6.01 -35.87
C THR A 45 0.44 -4.62 -35.56
N LEU A 46 -0.81 -4.50 -35.12
CA LEU A 46 -1.47 -3.19 -34.92
C LEU A 46 -0.86 -2.40 -33.77
N PHE A 47 -0.76 -2.99 -32.59
CA PHE A 47 -0.14 -2.32 -31.43
C PHE A 47 1.35 -2.04 -31.68
N ALA A 48 2.09 -3.05 -32.18
CA ALA A 48 3.52 -2.90 -32.47
C ALA A 48 3.81 -1.74 -33.42
N GLU A 49 3.08 -1.63 -34.53
CA GLU A 49 3.26 -0.53 -35.49
C GLU A 49 2.84 0.83 -34.90
N GLY A 50 1.76 0.86 -34.10
CA GLY A 50 1.28 2.10 -33.47
C GLY A 50 2.24 2.66 -32.44
N GLN A 51 2.80 1.79 -31.59
CA GLN A 51 3.83 2.17 -30.63
C GLN A 51 5.13 2.54 -31.34
N ARG A 52 5.56 1.78 -32.36
CA ARG A 52 6.77 2.09 -33.15
C ARG A 52 6.69 3.48 -33.77
N ARG A 53 5.59 3.81 -34.46
CA ARG A 53 5.40 5.13 -35.07
C ARG A 53 5.41 6.26 -34.05
N TYR A 54 4.79 6.06 -32.89
CA TYR A 54 4.80 7.03 -31.81
C TYR A 54 6.23 7.25 -31.28
N VAL A 55 6.97 6.19 -30.98
CA VAL A 55 8.38 6.28 -30.52
C VAL A 55 9.27 6.91 -31.59
N GLU A 56 9.01 6.63 -32.87
CA GLU A 56 9.73 7.25 -34.00
C GLU A 56 9.48 8.76 -34.15
N SER A 57 8.38 9.28 -33.60
CA SER A 57 8.10 10.73 -33.56
C SER A 57 8.84 11.47 -32.43
N LEU A 58 9.35 10.74 -31.43
CA LEU A 58 10.04 11.34 -30.28
C LEU A 58 11.46 11.82 -30.62
N SER A 59 12.07 12.59 -29.73
CA SER A 59 13.43 13.10 -29.92
C SER A 59 14.47 11.97 -30.02
N THR A 60 15.57 12.21 -30.72
CA THR A 60 16.66 11.23 -30.88
C THR A 60 17.21 10.75 -29.53
N TYR A 61 17.19 11.62 -28.50
CA TYR A 61 17.57 11.29 -27.13
C TYR A 61 16.54 10.35 -26.46
N ALA A 62 15.24 10.66 -26.54
CA ALA A 62 14.20 9.80 -25.98
C ALA A 62 14.20 8.40 -26.59
N LYS A 63 14.50 8.29 -27.90
CA LYS A 63 14.68 7.01 -28.60
C LYS A 63 15.84 6.14 -28.09
N GLN A 64 16.75 6.68 -27.27
CA GLN A 64 17.83 5.89 -26.66
C GLN A 64 17.35 5.09 -25.44
N PHE A 65 16.28 5.53 -24.77
CA PHE A 65 15.78 4.94 -23.52
C PHE A 65 14.52 4.10 -23.71
N LEU A 66 13.87 4.20 -24.87
CA LEU A 66 12.67 3.46 -25.19
C LEU A 66 13.03 2.20 -25.96
N GLU A 67 12.40 1.08 -25.59
CA GLU A 67 12.51 -0.17 -26.33
C GLU A 67 12.02 0.06 -27.77
N ARG A 68 12.87 -0.28 -28.73
CA ARG A 68 12.50 -0.27 -30.14
C ARG A 68 11.74 -1.55 -30.41
N MET A 69 10.44 -1.44 -30.63
CA MET A 69 9.69 -2.56 -31.16
C MET A 69 10.20 -2.91 -32.55
N GLU A 70 10.27 -4.21 -32.83
CA GLU A 70 10.57 -4.69 -34.16
C GLU A 70 9.48 -4.23 -35.12
N LYS A 71 9.88 -3.87 -36.35
CA LYS A 71 8.92 -3.50 -37.38
C LYS A 71 8.13 -4.75 -37.76
N PRO A 72 6.79 -4.76 -37.65
CA PRO A 72 6.00 -5.93 -38.02
C PRO A 72 6.08 -6.22 -39.52
N ASP A 73 5.91 -7.48 -39.89
CA ASP A 73 5.85 -7.90 -41.30
C ASP A 73 4.48 -7.54 -41.90
N VAL A 74 4.41 -6.34 -42.47
CA VAL A 74 3.24 -5.77 -43.14
C VAL A 74 3.68 -4.84 -44.26
N ASP A 75 2.95 -4.82 -45.38
CA ASP A 75 3.28 -3.94 -46.50
C ASP A 75 2.99 -2.48 -46.18
N SER A 76 1.79 -2.20 -45.68
CA SER A 76 1.42 -0.86 -45.22
C SER A 76 0.29 -0.88 -44.19
N ILE A 77 0.32 0.08 -43.28
CA ILE A 77 -0.81 0.41 -42.42
C ILE A 77 -1.08 1.91 -42.47
N GLU A 78 -2.29 2.31 -42.85
CA GLU A 78 -2.72 3.71 -42.95
C GLU A 78 -3.79 4.03 -41.89
N GLY A 79 -3.97 5.31 -41.56
CA GLY A 79 -5.00 5.75 -40.60
C GLY A 79 -4.72 5.42 -39.13
N MET A 80 -3.50 4.95 -38.83
CA MET A 80 -3.12 4.50 -37.49
C MET A 80 -2.94 5.65 -36.50
N SER A 81 -3.49 5.47 -35.30
CA SER A 81 -3.32 6.36 -34.15
C SER A 81 -2.24 5.81 -33.21
N PRO A 82 -1.65 6.63 -32.29
CA PRO A 82 -0.80 6.09 -31.23
C PRO A 82 -1.51 4.95 -30.50
N ALA A 83 -0.80 3.86 -30.26
CA ALA A 83 -1.39 2.66 -29.70
C ALA A 83 -0.98 2.42 -28.25
N VAL A 84 -1.93 1.92 -27.45
CA VAL A 84 -1.74 1.51 -26.06
C VAL A 84 -2.25 0.07 -25.92
N SER A 85 -1.40 -0.85 -25.47
CA SER A 85 -1.82 -2.21 -25.14
C SER A 85 -2.23 -2.31 -23.67
N ILE A 86 -3.26 -3.11 -23.41
CA ILE A 86 -3.68 -3.49 -22.06
C ILE A 86 -3.67 -5.02 -21.99
N GLU A 87 -2.49 -5.56 -21.66
CA GLU A 87 -2.27 -7.00 -21.51
C GLU A 87 -2.57 -7.47 -20.08
N GLN A 88 -2.81 -8.78 -19.91
CA GLN A 88 -3.00 -9.44 -18.62
C GLN A 88 -1.70 -9.59 -17.80
N ARG A 89 -0.54 -9.34 -18.42
CA ARG A 89 0.73 -9.44 -17.71
C ARG A 89 0.78 -8.37 -16.64
N ASN A 90 1.09 -8.77 -15.41
CA ASN A 90 1.38 -7.81 -14.35
C ASN A 90 2.89 -7.49 -14.42
N PRO A 91 3.31 -6.39 -15.09
CA PRO A 91 4.73 -6.09 -15.28
C PRO A 91 5.41 -5.74 -13.94
N THR A 92 4.64 -5.33 -12.93
CA THR A 92 5.17 -4.82 -11.67
C THR A 92 5.52 -5.93 -10.69
N LYS A 93 6.81 -6.30 -10.68
CA LYS A 93 7.41 -7.23 -9.68
C LYS A 93 7.88 -6.53 -8.39
N SER A 94 7.80 -5.20 -8.31
CA SER A 94 8.29 -4.43 -7.17
C SER A 94 7.39 -4.60 -5.95
N SER A 95 7.97 -4.94 -4.80
CA SER A 95 7.26 -5.04 -3.51
C SER A 95 6.85 -3.69 -2.92
N ARG A 96 7.33 -2.57 -3.46
CA ARG A 96 6.92 -1.21 -3.03
C ARG A 96 5.66 -0.74 -3.74
N SER A 97 5.35 -1.26 -4.93
CA SER A 97 4.18 -0.84 -5.70
C SER A 97 2.89 -1.34 -5.06
N THR A 98 1.95 -0.42 -4.91
CA THR A 98 0.58 -0.65 -4.41
C THR A 98 -0.44 -0.24 -5.44
N VAL A 99 -1.70 -0.66 -5.26
CA VAL A 99 -2.84 -0.17 -6.03
C VAL A 99 -2.87 1.36 -6.02
N GLY A 100 -2.69 1.99 -4.86
CA GLY A 100 -2.71 3.45 -4.74
C GLY A 100 -1.60 4.17 -5.51
N THR A 101 -0.39 3.61 -5.56
CA THR A 101 0.70 4.18 -6.38
C THR A 101 0.54 3.89 -7.86
N ALA A 102 -0.02 2.73 -8.24
CA ALA A 102 -0.20 2.37 -9.64
C ALA A 102 -1.33 3.19 -10.30
N THR A 103 -2.27 3.68 -9.50
CA THR A 103 -3.44 4.45 -9.95
C THR A 103 -3.28 5.96 -9.75
N GLU A 104 -2.15 6.38 -9.16
CA GLU A 104 -1.86 7.74 -8.71
C GLU A 104 -2.87 8.28 -7.67
N VAL A 105 -3.85 7.49 -7.22
CA VAL A 105 -4.81 7.88 -6.18
C VAL A 105 -4.06 8.24 -4.90
N TYR A 106 -3.02 7.48 -4.54
CA TYR A 106 -2.21 7.78 -3.37
C TYR A 106 -1.46 9.11 -3.51
N ASP A 107 -1.05 9.51 -4.72
CA ASP A 107 -0.37 10.79 -4.94
C ASP A 107 -1.29 11.98 -4.69
N TYR A 108 -2.56 11.88 -5.11
CA TYR A 108 -3.55 12.88 -4.76
C TYR A 108 -3.93 12.86 -3.28
N MET A 109 -3.96 11.69 -2.62
CA MET A 109 -4.12 11.63 -1.16
C MET A 109 -2.97 12.32 -0.44
N ARG A 110 -1.73 12.13 -0.88
CA ARG A 110 -0.56 12.83 -0.33
C ARG A 110 -0.70 14.35 -0.47
N LEU A 111 -1.23 14.83 -1.61
CA LEU A 111 -1.54 16.24 -1.81
C LEU A 111 -2.64 16.72 -0.87
N LEU A 112 -3.72 15.96 -0.71
CA LEU A 112 -4.82 16.30 0.19
C LEU A 112 -4.31 16.44 1.64
N TRP A 113 -3.60 15.43 2.16
CA TRP A 113 -3.05 15.47 3.52
C TRP A 113 -2.03 16.59 3.73
N ALA A 114 -1.24 16.92 2.71
CA ALA A 114 -0.30 18.04 2.81
C ALA A 114 -1.00 19.42 2.80
N ARG A 115 -2.19 19.53 2.21
CA ARG A 115 -2.88 20.83 2.06
C ARG A 115 -3.91 21.10 3.13
N VAL A 116 -4.64 20.08 3.57
CA VAL A 116 -5.74 20.23 4.55
C VAL A 116 -5.55 19.37 5.80
N GLY A 117 -4.47 18.60 5.88
CA GLY A 117 -4.16 17.77 7.04
C GLY A 117 -3.69 18.60 8.23
N ARG A 118 -4.12 18.20 9.43
CA ARG A 118 -3.76 18.81 10.71
C ARG A 118 -2.83 17.88 11.47
N THR A 119 -1.70 18.39 11.94
CA THR A 119 -0.74 17.61 12.74
C THR A 119 -1.17 17.57 14.19
N HIS A 120 -1.27 16.40 14.81
CA HIS A 120 -1.66 16.25 16.21
C HIS A 120 -0.48 15.74 17.05
N CYS A 121 -0.37 16.23 18.28
CA CYS A 121 0.60 15.70 19.23
C CYS A 121 0.22 14.26 19.61
N PRO A 122 1.11 13.26 19.48
CA PRO A 122 0.79 11.88 19.83
C PRO A 122 0.56 11.66 21.33
N VAL A 123 0.94 12.62 22.19
CA VAL A 123 0.81 12.53 23.65
C VAL A 123 -0.47 13.20 24.16
N CYS A 124 -0.73 14.46 23.79
CA CYS A 124 -1.91 15.21 24.26
C CYS A 124 -2.99 15.48 23.19
N ASP A 125 -2.81 14.99 21.96
CA ASP A 125 -3.73 15.18 20.81
C ASP A 125 -3.98 16.64 20.39
N ARG A 126 -3.28 17.61 21.00
CA ARG A 126 -3.30 19.04 20.62
C ARG A 126 -2.90 19.22 19.15
N HIS A 127 -3.65 20.06 18.43
CA HIS A 127 -3.28 20.48 17.08
C HIS A 127 -1.97 21.29 17.13
N VAL A 128 -0.93 20.76 16.50
CA VAL A 128 0.38 21.37 16.36
C VAL A 128 0.34 22.34 15.19
N LYS A 129 0.44 23.62 15.52
CA LYS A 129 0.58 24.73 14.59
C LYS A 129 1.45 25.80 15.25
N PRO A 130 2.18 26.61 14.47
CA PRO A 130 2.80 27.81 14.98
C PRO A 130 1.70 28.74 15.49
N ASP A 131 1.84 29.19 16.73
CA ASP A 131 1.02 30.26 17.28
C ASP A 131 1.52 31.60 16.70
N THR A 132 0.57 32.49 16.46
CA THR A 132 0.82 33.90 16.14
C THR A 132 0.38 34.73 17.33
N VAL A 133 0.85 35.98 17.41
CA VAL A 133 0.35 36.93 18.43
C VAL A 133 -1.18 36.97 18.45
N SER A 134 -1.82 37.10 17.28
CA SER A 134 -3.28 37.12 17.18
C SER A 134 -3.93 35.84 17.72
N SER A 135 -3.44 34.65 17.34
CA SER A 135 -4.03 33.40 17.82
C SER A 135 -3.80 33.15 19.31
N ALA A 136 -2.69 33.65 19.85
CA ALA A 136 -2.41 33.60 21.28
C ALA A 136 -3.34 34.55 22.06
N VAL A 137 -3.55 35.78 21.56
CA VAL A 137 -4.52 36.74 22.11
C VAL A 137 -5.92 36.13 22.15
N ASP A 138 -6.41 35.59 21.03
CA ASP A 138 -7.74 34.99 20.95
C ASP A 138 -7.92 33.88 22.00
N ARG A 139 -6.92 33.00 22.13
CA ARG A 139 -6.95 31.88 23.09
C ARG A 139 -6.84 32.30 24.56
N VAL A 140 -6.19 33.43 24.84
CA VAL A 140 -6.18 34.02 26.19
C VAL A 140 -7.53 34.67 26.50
N LEU A 141 -8.18 35.31 25.52
CA LEU A 141 -9.51 35.89 25.69
C LEU A 141 -10.60 34.83 25.90
N ASP A 142 -10.40 33.61 25.39
CA ASP A 142 -11.27 32.45 25.65
C ASP A 142 -11.34 32.05 27.14
N LEU A 143 -10.40 32.51 28.00
CA LEU A 143 -10.48 32.35 29.46
C LEU A 143 -11.68 33.11 30.08
N GLY A 144 -12.24 34.08 29.35
CA GLY A 144 -13.34 34.92 29.80
C GLY A 144 -12.88 36.27 30.35
N PRO A 145 -13.79 37.27 30.42
CA PRO A 145 -13.45 38.61 30.87
C PRO A 145 -13.26 38.66 32.39
N GLY A 146 -12.24 39.41 32.82
CA GLY A 146 -11.96 39.74 34.20
C GLY A 146 -10.97 38.82 34.90
N GLU A 147 -10.43 37.83 34.19
CA GLU A 147 -9.42 36.89 34.66
C GLU A 147 -8.07 37.59 34.84
N ARG A 148 -7.33 37.27 35.91
CA ARG A 148 -6.03 37.89 36.17
C ARG A 148 -4.92 37.02 35.62
N ILE A 149 -4.21 37.53 34.63
CA ILE A 149 -3.18 36.79 33.92
C ILE A 149 -1.81 37.43 34.10
N GLN A 150 -0.76 36.60 34.10
CA GLN A 150 0.62 37.04 33.98
C GLN A 150 1.18 36.52 32.66
N VAL A 151 1.63 37.43 31.80
CA VAL A 151 2.25 37.09 30.52
C VAL A 151 3.75 37.03 30.74
N ALA A 152 4.34 35.87 30.46
CA ALA A 152 5.74 35.59 30.72
C ALA A 152 6.39 34.84 29.56
N PHE A 153 7.72 34.87 29.49
CA PHE A 153 8.48 33.99 28.60
C PHE A 153 9.49 33.17 29.41
N PRO A 154 9.79 31.93 28.98
CA PRO A 154 10.79 31.12 29.64
C PRO A 154 12.20 31.61 29.28
N LEU A 155 13.08 31.72 30.26
CA LEU A 155 14.50 31.97 30.02
C LEU A 155 15.26 30.62 30.12
N PRO A 156 15.90 30.14 29.03
CA PRO A 156 16.61 28.88 29.05
C PRO A 156 17.81 28.92 30.00
N ARG A 157 18.02 27.82 30.73
CA ARG A 157 19.16 27.66 31.64
C ARG A 157 20.47 27.60 30.86
N SER A 158 21.49 28.30 31.36
CA SER A 158 22.87 28.19 30.86
C SER A 158 23.84 27.97 32.01
N GLU A 159 24.66 26.91 31.92
CA GLU A 159 25.74 26.63 32.88
C GLU A 159 26.97 27.52 32.66
N GLU A 160 27.04 28.23 31.53
CA GLU A 160 28.20 29.05 31.13
C GLU A 160 28.10 30.50 31.62
N ILE A 161 26.90 30.94 32.04
CA ILE A 161 26.62 32.31 32.41
C ILE A 161 26.52 32.43 33.94
N LYS A 162 27.20 33.43 34.50
CA LYS A 162 27.14 33.71 35.94
C LYS A 162 25.83 34.39 36.31
N HIS A 163 25.33 34.09 37.51
CA HIS A 163 24.13 34.69 38.10
C HIS A 163 24.08 36.22 37.97
N GLU A 164 25.16 36.90 38.36
CA GLU A 164 25.30 38.37 38.29
C GLU A 164 24.99 38.93 36.89
N LEU A 165 25.46 38.23 35.84
CA LEU A 165 25.32 38.68 34.46
C LEU A 165 23.89 38.46 33.94
N VAL A 166 23.21 37.40 34.40
CA VAL A 166 21.79 37.18 34.08
C VAL A 166 20.94 38.29 34.69
N VAL A 167 21.17 38.62 35.97
CA VAL A 167 20.45 39.69 36.68
C VAL A 167 20.71 41.05 36.02
N SER A 168 21.97 41.39 35.71
CA SER A 168 22.30 42.67 35.08
C SER A 168 21.65 42.83 33.71
N ASN A 169 21.67 41.79 32.87
CA ASN A 169 21.08 41.83 31.53
C ASN A 169 19.56 41.99 31.58
N LEU A 170 18.87 41.25 32.45
CA LEU A 170 17.42 41.39 32.61
C LEU A 170 17.04 42.80 33.08
N ARG A 171 17.81 43.40 34.00
CA ARG A 171 17.60 44.79 34.45
C ARG A 171 17.86 45.80 33.33
N GLU A 172 18.93 45.64 32.54
CA GLU A 172 19.23 46.51 31.39
C GLU A 172 18.11 46.47 30.33
N LEU A 173 17.50 45.31 30.12
CA LEU A 173 16.34 45.13 29.25
C LEU A 173 15.02 45.62 29.87
N GLY A 174 15.03 46.02 31.14
CA GLY A 174 13.87 46.55 31.87
C GLY A 174 12.96 45.49 32.48
N PHE A 175 13.35 44.21 32.47
CA PHE A 175 12.62 43.13 33.10
C PHE A 175 12.94 43.08 34.59
N VAL A 176 11.94 43.41 35.41
CA VAL A 176 12.09 43.50 36.87
C VAL A 176 11.35 42.40 37.64
N ARG A 177 10.59 41.54 36.97
CA ARG A 177 9.76 40.51 37.64
C ARG A 177 10.08 39.13 37.08
N LEU A 178 10.37 38.20 37.98
CA LEU A 178 10.66 36.81 37.65
C LEU A 178 9.75 35.88 38.46
N LEU A 179 9.49 34.71 37.90
CA LEU A 179 9.00 33.54 38.63
C LEU A 179 10.09 32.47 38.55
N VAL A 180 10.65 32.09 39.69
CA VAL A 180 11.77 31.15 39.81
C VAL A 180 11.30 29.95 40.63
N ASP A 181 11.22 28.78 40.02
CA ASP A 181 10.71 27.55 40.66
C ASP A 181 9.37 27.76 41.42
N GLY A 182 8.49 28.58 40.84
CA GLY A 182 7.19 28.95 41.42
C GLY A 182 7.20 30.09 42.46
N VAL A 183 8.37 30.64 42.80
CA VAL A 183 8.52 31.78 43.72
C VAL A 183 8.67 33.08 42.93
N GLN A 184 7.83 34.09 43.21
CA GLN A 184 7.98 35.40 42.58
C GLN A 184 9.17 36.17 43.17
N VAL A 185 10.03 36.66 42.29
CA VAL A 185 11.23 37.43 42.61
C VAL A 185 11.17 38.77 41.90
N ASP A 186 11.50 39.86 42.61
CA ASP A 186 11.49 41.23 42.08
C ASP A 186 12.92 41.78 42.04
N LEU A 187 13.41 42.12 40.84
CA LEU A 187 14.74 42.67 40.57
C LEU A 187 14.82 44.20 40.74
N SER A 188 13.76 44.85 41.23
CA SER A 188 13.75 46.30 41.51
C SER A 188 14.13 46.66 42.96
N GLY A 189 14.28 45.66 43.85
CA GLY A 189 14.61 45.84 45.26
C GLY A 189 16.10 46.12 45.54
N PRO A 190 16.46 46.53 46.79
CA PRO A 190 17.84 46.82 47.18
C PRO A 190 18.79 45.61 47.08
N ASP A 191 18.25 44.39 47.20
CA ASP A 191 18.99 43.14 47.06
C ASP A 191 19.46 42.89 45.60
N ALA A 192 18.91 43.62 44.62
CA ALA A 192 19.32 43.50 43.22
C ALA A 192 20.60 44.29 42.86
N ASP A 193 21.06 45.18 43.74
CA ASP A 193 22.33 45.92 43.59
C ASP A 193 23.53 45.10 44.10
N HIS A 194 23.27 44.01 44.83
CA HIS A 194 24.25 43.02 45.29
C HIS A 194 23.75 41.62 44.91
N PRO A 195 24.09 41.09 43.72
CA PRO A 195 23.55 39.81 43.25
C PRO A 195 23.85 38.61 44.17
N ASP A 196 24.84 38.72 45.06
CA ASP A 196 25.16 37.74 46.10
C ASP A 196 24.10 37.65 47.23
N ASP A 197 23.23 38.66 47.37
CA ASP A 197 22.18 38.73 48.39
C ASP A 197 20.86 38.07 47.95
N PHE A 198 20.76 37.60 46.69
CA PHE A 198 19.63 36.80 46.25
C PHE A 198 19.63 35.45 46.97
N VAL A 199 18.53 35.16 47.68
CA VAL A 199 18.30 33.86 48.33
C VAL A 199 18.26 32.71 47.30
N VAL A 200 17.96 33.03 46.03
CA VAL A 200 17.78 32.06 44.94
C VAL A 200 18.80 32.32 43.84
N ASP A 201 19.69 31.35 43.59
CA ASP A 201 20.60 31.38 42.45
C ASP A 201 19.84 31.04 41.16
N LEU A 202 19.58 32.06 40.33
CA LEU A 202 18.93 31.92 39.02
C LEU A 202 19.61 30.90 38.07
N THR A 203 20.90 30.60 38.23
CA THR A 203 21.61 29.62 37.39
C THR A 203 21.33 28.17 37.79
N GLN A 204 20.81 27.96 39.01
CA GLN A 204 20.46 26.65 39.56
C GLN A 204 18.95 26.36 39.51
N ALA A 205 18.13 27.34 39.11
CA ALA A 205 16.69 27.18 38.97
C ALA A 205 16.34 26.10 37.93
N GLU A 206 15.31 25.30 38.22
CA GLU A 206 14.76 24.33 37.27
C GLU A 206 13.87 25.04 36.23
N GLU A 207 13.11 26.05 36.66
CA GLU A 207 12.26 26.88 35.81
C GLU A 207 12.43 28.37 36.13
N LEU A 208 12.70 29.16 35.08
CA LEU A 208 12.86 30.61 35.17
C LEU A 208 11.95 31.29 34.14
N LEU A 209 10.93 31.99 34.62
CA LEU A 209 9.99 32.74 33.77
C LEU A 209 10.13 34.24 34.01
N VAL A 210 10.29 35.02 32.94
CA VAL A 210 10.34 36.48 32.98
C VAL A 210 8.95 37.04 32.77
N ILE A 211 8.40 37.73 33.77
CA ILE A 211 7.05 38.30 33.71
C ILE A 211 7.11 39.66 33.01
N VAL A 212 6.53 39.73 31.81
CA VAL A 212 6.48 40.95 30.98
C VAL A 212 5.35 41.87 31.44
N ASP A 213 4.14 41.33 31.61
CA ASP A 213 2.98 42.13 32.04
C ASP A 213 2.02 41.35 32.94
N ARG A 214 1.20 42.10 33.70
CA ARG A 214 0.10 41.60 34.51
C ARG A 214 -1.17 42.29 34.05
N ILE A 215 -2.02 41.53 33.37
CA ILE A 215 -3.20 42.05 32.69
C ILE A 215 -4.45 41.43 33.31
N LYS A 216 -5.54 42.19 33.35
CA LYS A 216 -6.88 41.64 33.60
C LYS A 216 -7.52 41.47 32.22
N THR A 217 -8.00 40.28 31.88
CA THR A 217 -8.56 40.02 30.55
C THR A 217 -9.77 40.93 30.31
N ASP A 218 -9.71 41.75 29.27
CA ASP A 218 -10.78 42.63 28.84
C ASP A 218 -10.79 42.65 27.30
N PRO A 219 -11.93 42.41 26.64
CA PRO A 219 -12.02 42.50 25.18
C PRO A 219 -11.55 43.84 24.60
N ASP A 220 -11.62 44.94 25.36
CA ASP A 220 -11.21 46.27 24.90
C ASP A 220 -9.68 46.48 24.98
N ASP A 221 -8.94 45.67 25.77
CA ASP A 221 -7.49 45.79 26.01
C ASP A 221 -6.64 44.83 25.13
N THR A 222 -7.19 44.38 23.99
CA THR A 222 -6.53 43.45 23.05
C THR A 222 -5.14 43.92 22.58
N GLY A 223 -4.96 45.21 22.35
CA GLY A 223 -3.68 45.78 21.89
C GLY A 223 -2.55 45.60 22.91
N ARG A 224 -2.82 45.82 24.21
CA ARG A 224 -1.82 45.67 25.28
C ARG A 224 -1.41 44.21 25.47
N LEU A 225 -2.37 43.30 25.36
CA LEU A 225 -2.10 41.87 25.41
C LEU A 225 -1.26 41.41 24.21
N ALA A 226 -1.57 41.90 23.01
CA ALA A 226 -0.81 41.62 21.80
C ALA A 226 0.64 42.12 21.91
N ASP A 227 0.86 43.34 22.40
CA ASP A 227 2.21 43.90 22.61
C ASP A 227 3.01 43.05 23.61
N SER A 228 2.38 42.63 24.72
CA SER A 228 3.02 41.81 25.74
C SER A 228 3.40 40.43 25.23
N LEU A 229 2.50 39.76 24.50
CA LEU A 229 2.77 38.47 23.87
C LEU A 229 3.83 38.58 22.76
N GLY A 230 3.84 39.68 22.01
CA GLY A 230 4.87 39.96 21.02
C GLY A 230 6.27 40.07 21.64
N ILE A 231 6.40 40.78 22.77
CA ILE A 231 7.67 40.84 23.53
C ILE A 231 8.06 39.45 24.02
N CYS A 232 7.13 38.67 24.57
CA CYS A 232 7.40 37.31 25.02
C CYS A 232 7.91 36.41 23.88
N PHE A 233 7.29 36.44 22.70
CA PHE A 233 7.76 35.64 21.57
C PHE A 233 9.15 36.08 21.09
N VAL A 234 9.47 37.38 21.08
CA VAL A 234 10.81 37.85 20.65
C VAL A 234 11.89 37.46 21.65
N GLU A 235 11.69 37.76 22.93
CA GLU A 235 12.69 37.55 23.98
C GLU A 235 12.76 36.09 24.46
N GLY A 236 11.67 35.35 24.34
CA GLY A 236 11.55 33.93 24.66
C GLY A 236 11.92 32.98 23.53
N GLU A 237 12.60 33.47 22.49
CA GLU A 237 12.98 32.69 21.29
C GLU A 237 11.79 31.94 20.65
N GLY A 238 10.64 32.60 20.56
CA GLY A 238 9.40 32.07 20.00
C GLY A 238 8.50 31.39 21.03
N GLU A 239 8.77 31.47 22.34
CA GLU A 239 7.93 30.90 23.40
C GLU A 239 7.24 31.98 24.24
N ALA A 240 5.96 31.76 24.54
CA ALA A 240 5.21 32.59 25.49
C ALA A 240 4.36 31.72 26.40
N ILE A 241 4.27 32.12 27.67
CA ILE A 241 3.56 31.42 28.74
C ILE A 241 2.63 32.40 29.41
N VAL A 242 1.35 32.06 29.50
CA VAL A 242 0.36 32.84 30.24
C VAL A 242 -0.05 32.06 31.47
N LEU A 243 0.24 32.62 32.64
CA LEU A 243 -0.12 32.06 33.94
C LEU A 243 -1.43 32.68 34.41
N PHE A 244 -2.35 31.86 34.87
CA PHE A 244 -3.64 32.27 35.43
C PHE A 244 -4.01 31.37 36.61
N SER A 245 -4.99 31.78 37.42
CA SER A 245 -5.41 31.01 38.59
C SER A 245 -6.92 30.90 38.58
N GLU A 246 -7.48 29.69 38.55
CA GLU A 246 -8.92 29.48 38.70
C GLU A 246 -9.38 29.86 40.12
N ASP A 247 -9.59 31.15 40.39
CA ASP A 247 -10.22 31.62 41.62
C ASP A 247 -11.76 31.42 41.51
N ARG A 248 -12.21 30.16 41.51
CA ARG A 248 -13.66 29.82 41.46
C ARG A 248 -14.41 30.00 42.77
N ASN A 249 -13.77 30.44 43.86
CA ASN A 249 -14.46 30.73 45.11
C ASN A 249 -14.53 32.23 45.37
N GLN A 250 -15.71 32.80 45.08
CA GLN A 250 -16.13 34.10 45.57
C GLN A 250 -15.94 34.18 47.09
N GLY A 251 -14.98 34.99 47.52
CA GLY A 251 -14.81 35.38 48.91
C GLY A 251 -13.76 36.48 48.98
N GLU A 252 -14.19 37.67 49.39
CA GLU A 252 -13.32 38.83 49.64
C GLU A 252 -12.14 38.43 50.55
N GLY A 253 -11.00 38.16 49.94
CA GLY A 253 -9.76 37.81 50.63
C GLY A 253 -8.63 37.85 49.64
N LYS A 254 -7.58 38.61 49.94
CA LYS A 254 -6.35 38.68 49.14
C LYS A 254 -5.77 37.27 49.00
N THR A 255 -5.97 36.64 47.84
CA THR A 255 -5.29 35.41 47.47
C THR A 255 -3.87 35.76 47.05
N ASP A 256 -2.92 35.49 47.94
CA ASP A 256 -1.50 35.50 47.60
C ASP A 256 -1.25 34.41 46.55
N PHE A 257 -0.58 34.78 45.46
CA PHE A 257 -0.17 33.91 44.34
C PHE A 257 0.84 32.81 44.75
N SER A 258 1.07 32.58 46.05
CA SER A 258 2.22 31.86 46.61
C SER A 258 1.95 30.42 47.04
N LEU A 259 0.71 29.91 46.94
CA LEU A 259 0.36 28.57 47.47
C LEU A 259 -0.35 27.62 46.47
N LEU A 260 -0.61 28.04 45.24
CA LEU A 260 -1.23 27.21 44.19
C LEU A 260 -0.38 27.26 42.93
N VAL A 261 -0.10 26.11 42.31
CA VAL A 261 0.54 26.04 40.99
C VAL A 261 -0.45 26.68 39.99
N PRO A 262 -0.12 27.82 39.36
CA PRO A 262 -1.03 28.46 38.42
C PRO A 262 -1.23 27.57 37.20
N ASP A 263 -2.46 27.55 36.68
CA ASP A 263 -2.72 26.98 35.36
C ASP A 263 -1.97 27.82 34.32
N ARG A 264 -1.52 27.15 33.26
CA ARG A 264 -0.65 27.75 32.25
C ARG A 264 -1.16 27.48 30.84
N LEU A 265 -1.21 28.53 30.02
CA LEU A 265 -1.33 28.41 28.58
C LEU A 265 0.06 28.58 27.97
N LEU A 266 0.49 27.58 27.21
CA LEU A 266 1.78 27.60 26.51
C LEU A 266 1.56 27.87 25.02
N PHE A 267 2.36 28.78 24.47
CA PHE A 267 2.33 29.22 23.08
C PHE A 267 3.72 29.16 22.47
N THR A 268 3.81 28.77 21.20
CA THR A 268 5.08 28.66 20.48
C THR A 268 4.96 29.10 19.02
N GLU A 269 5.88 29.92 18.51
CA GLU A 269 5.98 30.28 17.08
C GLU A 269 6.60 29.14 16.25
N HIS A 270 7.10 28.09 16.89
CA HIS A 270 7.69 26.94 16.20
C HIS A 270 6.64 25.88 15.89
N PHE A 271 6.89 25.05 14.87
CA PHE A 271 6.03 23.89 14.55
C PHE A 271 6.24 22.74 15.55
N ARG A 272 5.92 22.96 16.83
CA ARG A 272 6.07 21.99 17.92
C ARG A 272 4.91 21.98 18.90
N CYS A 273 4.83 20.94 19.72
CA CYS A 273 3.90 20.91 20.84
C CYS A 273 4.56 21.59 22.05
N PRO A 274 4.00 22.68 22.58
CA PRO A 274 4.64 23.39 23.70
C PRO A 274 4.59 22.60 25.01
N GLU A 275 3.63 21.67 25.16
CA GLU A 275 3.55 20.76 26.33
C GLU A 275 4.48 19.56 26.24
N HIS A 276 4.99 19.23 25.04
CA HIS A 276 5.79 18.04 24.77
C HIS A 276 6.96 18.41 23.84
N PRO A 277 7.92 19.21 24.30
CA PRO A 277 9.01 19.73 23.48
C PRO A 277 9.96 18.64 22.98
N GLU A 278 9.98 17.47 23.62
CA GLU A 278 10.74 16.29 23.20
C GLU A 278 10.14 15.58 21.98
N ALA A 279 8.87 15.81 21.68
CA ALA A 279 8.22 15.22 20.52
C ALA A 279 8.65 15.94 19.23
N VAL A 280 9.06 15.16 18.23
CA VAL A 280 9.50 15.67 16.93
C VAL A 280 8.30 15.76 15.98
N PHE A 281 8.17 16.90 15.31
CA PHE A 281 7.13 17.16 14.32
C PHE A 281 7.74 17.60 13.00
N LEU A 282 7.08 17.26 11.90
CA LEU A 282 7.45 17.67 10.55
C LEU A 282 6.26 18.33 9.90
N GLU A 283 6.50 19.44 9.21
CA GLU A 283 5.44 20.13 8.47
C GLU A 283 4.85 19.23 7.37
N PRO A 284 3.51 19.19 7.22
CA PRO A 284 2.84 18.40 6.19
C PRO A 284 3.25 18.82 4.78
N THR A 285 4.15 18.09 4.16
CA THR A 285 4.49 18.22 2.74
C THR A 285 4.11 16.94 1.99
N PRO A 286 3.85 16.99 0.67
CA PRO A 286 3.50 15.77 -0.08
C PRO A 286 4.60 14.70 -0.01
N GLN A 287 5.86 15.10 0.23
CA GLN A 287 6.99 14.18 0.37
C GLN A 287 6.96 13.42 1.69
N LEU A 288 6.45 14.03 2.76
CA LEU A 288 6.30 13.40 4.09
C LEU A 288 5.42 12.15 4.01
N PHE A 289 4.41 12.17 3.16
CA PHE A 289 3.47 11.06 2.95
C PHE A 289 3.93 10.07 1.88
N SER A 290 5.15 10.17 1.35
CA SER A 290 5.66 9.24 0.34
C SER A 290 6.54 8.16 0.95
N PHE A 291 6.07 6.91 0.93
CA PHE A 291 6.90 5.76 1.30
C PHE A 291 7.94 5.35 0.24
N ASN A 292 8.05 6.10 -0.87
CA ASN A 292 9.12 5.95 -1.86
C ASN A 292 10.19 7.05 -1.73
N ASN A 293 9.96 8.07 -0.90
CA ASN A 293 10.91 9.14 -0.63
C ASN A 293 11.54 8.92 0.76
N PRO A 294 12.88 8.94 0.91
CA PRO A 294 13.55 8.83 2.21
C PRO A 294 13.02 9.81 3.28
N TYR A 295 12.54 10.98 2.86
CA TYR A 295 11.93 11.97 3.75
C TYR A 295 10.60 11.52 4.39
N GLY A 296 9.84 10.64 3.74
CA GLY A 296 8.57 10.12 4.26
C GLY A 296 8.62 8.67 4.74
N THR A 297 9.60 7.88 4.29
CA THR A 297 9.68 6.45 4.58
C THR A 297 9.89 6.16 6.07
N CYS A 298 9.28 5.09 6.56
CA CYS A 298 9.64 4.46 7.83
C CYS A 298 11.13 4.06 7.82
N SER A 299 11.86 4.39 8.88
CA SER A 299 13.29 4.11 9.03
C SER A 299 13.62 2.62 9.14
N VAL A 300 12.69 1.82 9.69
CA VAL A 300 12.89 0.38 9.94
C VAL A 300 12.59 -0.43 8.68
N CYS A 301 11.40 -0.29 8.10
CA CYS A 301 11.02 -1.06 6.90
C CYS A 301 11.40 -0.38 5.59
N THR A 302 11.92 0.85 5.58
CA THR A 302 12.33 1.58 4.36
C THR A 302 11.23 1.65 3.28
N GLY A 303 9.97 1.81 3.71
CA GLY A 303 8.81 1.93 2.82
C GLY A 303 8.19 0.61 2.35
N PHE A 304 8.65 -0.56 2.85
CA PHE A 304 8.04 -1.85 2.47
C PHE A 304 6.78 -2.21 3.27
N GLY A 305 6.59 -1.62 4.46
CA GLY A 305 5.50 -1.98 5.40
C GLY A 305 5.71 -3.29 6.14
N ALA A 306 6.66 -4.11 5.70
CA ALA A 306 7.03 -5.36 6.34
C ALA A 306 8.55 -5.44 6.49
N THR A 307 8.99 -6.11 7.56
CA THR A 307 10.37 -6.58 7.73
C THR A 307 10.42 -8.06 7.36
N LEU A 308 11.61 -8.54 7.00
CA LEU A 308 11.83 -9.96 6.72
C LEU A 308 12.42 -10.62 7.96
N ASP A 309 11.62 -11.43 8.63
CA ASP A 309 12.02 -12.15 9.83
C ASP A 309 12.15 -13.65 9.53
N TYR A 310 12.99 -14.34 10.32
CA TYR A 310 13.12 -15.79 10.20
C TYR A 310 11.88 -16.49 10.75
N ASP A 311 11.28 -17.33 9.91
CA ASP A 311 10.05 -18.05 10.23
C ASP A 311 10.38 -19.46 10.70
N PRO A 312 9.99 -19.86 11.93
CA PRO A 312 10.15 -21.23 12.42
C PRO A 312 9.56 -22.29 11.50
N ASP A 313 8.43 -22.02 10.83
CA ASP A 313 7.76 -22.98 9.97
C ASP A 313 8.53 -23.21 8.67
N LEU A 314 9.25 -22.20 8.17
CA LEU A 314 10.17 -22.36 7.02
C LEU A 314 11.48 -23.06 7.41
N ILE A 315 11.92 -22.89 8.66
CA ILE A 315 13.10 -23.57 9.22
C ILE A 315 12.81 -25.05 9.48
N ILE A 316 11.59 -25.37 9.89
CA ILE A 316 11.11 -26.71 10.26
C ILE A 316 9.86 -27.03 9.45
N PRO A 317 10.01 -27.26 8.13
CA PRO A 317 8.86 -27.41 7.23
C PRO A 317 7.98 -28.62 7.56
N VAL A 318 8.59 -29.68 8.11
CA VAL A 318 7.93 -30.95 8.42
C VAL A 318 8.12 -31.30 9.91
N PRO A 319 7.18 -30.90 10.79
CA PRO A 319 7.26 -31.15 12.24
C PRO A 319 7.23 -32.62 12.64
N THR A 320 6.76 -33.52 11.75
CA THR A 320 6.74 -34.97 11.97
C THR A 320 8.12 -35.61 11.81
N ARG A 321 9.11 -34.90 11.24
CA ARG A 321 10.48 -35.41 11.12
C ARG A 321 11.23 -35.34 12.44
N SER A 322 12.11 -36.31 12.64
CA SER A 322 13.02 -36.34 13.78
C SER A 322 14.28 -35.47 13.57
N LEU A 323 15.03 -35.19 14.64
CA LEU A 323 16.32 -34.52 14.51
C LEU A 323 17.35 -35.37 13.75
N ALA A 324 17.24 -36.70 13.83
CA ALA A 324 18.08 -37.63 13.10
C ALA A 324 17.82 -37.55 11.58
N ASP A 325 16.57 -37.32 11.19
CA ASP A 325 16.08 -37.20 9.81
C ASP A 325 16.08 -35.75 9.29
N ASN A 326 16.91 -34.88 9.87
CA ASN A 326 17.10 -33.49 9.47
C ASN A 326 15.84 -32.60 9.55
N ALA A 327 15.08 -32.68 10.64
CA ALA A 327 13.97 -31.74 10.90
C ALA A 327 14.37 -30.25 10.79
N VAL A 328 15.60 -29.89 11.19
CA VAL A 328 16.13 -28.52 11.07
C VAL A 328 16.77 -28.32 9.70
N ASP A 329 15.99 -27.79 8.76
CA ASP A 329 16.37 -27.72 7.35
C ASP A 329 17.63 -26.89 7.06
N PRO A 330 17.89 -25.72 7.68
CA PRO A 330 19.12 -24.97 7.43
C PRO A 330 20.42 -25.77 7.67
N TRP A 331 20.37 -26.85 8.43
CA TRP A 331 21.51 -27.72 8.75
C TRP A 331 21.47 -29.09 8.03
N SER A 332 20.51 -29.32 7.14
CA SER A 332 20.43 -30.54 6.33
C SER A 332 21.59 -30.61 5.32
N ALA A 333 21.93 -29.47 4.70
CA ALA A 333 22.95 -29.37 3.66
C ALA A 333 24.33 -29.91 4.13
N PRO A 334 25.08 -30.65 3.28
CA PRO A 334 26.34 -31.28 3.67
C PRO A 334 27.38 -30.33 4.29
N ARG A 335 27.41 -29.08 3.83
CA ARG A 335 28.32 -28.03 4.32
C ARG A 335 28.11 -27.64 5.79
N TYR A 336 26.98 -27.99 6.39
CA TYR A 336 26.64 -27.70 7.79
C TYR A 336 26.60 -28.94 8.68
N LYS A 337 27.32 -30.01 8.27
CA LYS A 337 27.46 -31.25 9.05
C LYS A 337 27.92 -30.97 10.49
N ARG A 338 28.80 -29.99 10.70
CA ARG A 338 29.32 -29.63 12.04
C ARG A 338 28.22 -29.08 12.94
N GLU A 339 27.36 -28.21 12.42
CA GLU A 339 26.21 -27.66 13.13
C GLU A 339 25.19 -28.76 13.47
N ARG A 340 24.95 -29.69 12.52
CA ARG A 340 24.11 -30.86 12.77
C ARG A 340 24.66 -31.77 13.87
N THR A 341 25.97 -32.00 13.91
CA THR A 341 26.60 -32.77 15.01
C THR A 341 26.38 -32.07 16.35
N LYS A 342 26.61 -30.75 16.43
CA LYS A 342 26.36 -29.98 17.66
C LYS A 342 24.92 -30.06 18.14
N LEU A 343 23.95 -30.05 17.22
CA LEU A 343 22.53 -30.22 17.57
C LEU A 343 22.27 -31.60 18.20
N LYS A 344 22.86 -32.67 17.65
CA LYS A 344 22.73 -34.03 18.19
C LYS A 344 23.39 -34.16 19.57
N ASP A 345 24.57 -33.58 19.74
CA ASP A 345 25.27 -33.55 21.03
C ASP A 345 24.44 -32.79 22.08
N PHE A 346 23.87 -31.65 21.71
CA PHE A 346 22.99 -30.85 22.56
C PHE A 346 21.71 -31.60 22.95
N GLY A 347 21.03 -32.25 21.99
CA GLY A 347 19.87 -33.09 22.27
C GLY A 347 20.16 -34.22 23.26
N THR A 348 21.34 -34.85 23.13
CA THR A 348 21.80 -35.89 24.04
C THR A 348 22.07 -35.35 25.45
N GLN A 349 22.67 -34.16 25.57
CA GLN A 349 22.90 -33.49 26.87
C GLN A 349 21.59 -33.11 27.57
N CYS A 350 20.57 -32.71 26.80
CA CYS A 350 19.25 -32.37 27.32
C CYS A 350 18.37 -33.62 27.61
N GLY A 351 18.86 -34.83 27.33
CA GLY A 351 18.12 -36.08 27.55
C GLY A 351 16.94 -36.28 26.59
N VAL A 352 16.96 -35.65 25.41
CA VAL A 352 15.88 -35.73 24.41
C VAL A 352 16.23 -36.77 23.35
N SER A 353 15.22 -37.57 22.94
CA SER A 353 15.37 -38.54 21.85
C SER A 353 15.61 -37.83 20.52
N LEU A 354 16.66 -38.26 19.80
CA LEU A 354 16.95 -37.75 18.45
C LEU A 354 16.03 -38.30 17.36
N TYR A 355 15.26 -39.35 17.68
CA TYR A 355 14.40 -40.08 16.75
C TYR A 355 12.92 -39.74 16.92
N SER A 356 12.56 -39.04 18.00
CA SER A 356 11.19 -38.55 18.18
C SER A 356 10.88 -37.43 17.18
N PRO A 357 9.66 -37.36 16.63
CA PRO A 357 9.17 -36.24 15.85
C PRO A 357 9.41 -34.89 16.53
N TRP A 358 9.70 -33.84 15.76
CA TRP A 358 9.97 -32.50 16.30
C TRP A 358 8.82 -31.96 17.16
N GLU A 359 7.57 -32.17 16.72
CA GLU A 359 6.38 -31.69 17.43
C GLU A 359 6.19 -32.31 18.83
N GLU A 360 6.64 -33.55 19.02
CA GLU A 360 6.60 -34.27 20.30
C GLU A 360 7.70 -33.82 21.28
N LEU A 361 8.70 -33.06 20.81
CA LEU A 361 9.79 -32.61 21.66
C LEU A 361 9.32 -31.54 22.67
N PRO A 362 9.92 -31.51 23.88
CA PRO A 362 9.59 -30.50 24.89
C PRO A 362 9.68 -29.08 24.33
N LYS A 363 8.66 -28.25 24.59
CA LYS A 363 8.58 -26.87 24.08
C LYS A 363 9.84 -26.05 24.39
N LYS A 364 10.35 -26.15 25.62
CA LYS A 364 11.60 -25.50 26.05
C LYS A 364 12.79 -25.90 25.17
N PHE A 365 12.93 -27.18 24.86
CA PHE A 365 14.01 -27.66 24.00
C PHE A 365 13.86 -27.16 22.56
N ARG A 366 12.62 -27.13 22.03
CA ARG A 366 12.35 -26.53 20.71
C ARG A 366 12.75 -25.06 20.64
N GLU A 367 12.41 -24.27 21.67
CA GLU A 367 12.81 -22.86 21.80
C GLU A 367 14.34 -22.70 21.89
N GLU A 368 15.01 -23.55 22.67
CA GLU A 368 16.48 -23.56 22.78
C GLU A 368 17.17 -23.93 21.46
N VAL A 369 16.58 -24.83 20.67
CA VAL A 369 17.09 -25.16 19.32
C VAL A 369 16.89 -23.99 18.35
N LEU A 370 15.76 -23.28 18.44
CA LEU A 370 15.45 -22.14 17.58
C LEU A 370 16.31 -20.91 17.91
N TYR A 371 16.27 -20.47 19.16
CA TYR A 371 16.83 -19.19 19.62
C TYR A 371 18.18 -19.32 20.35
N GLY A 372 18.55 -20.53 20.73
CA GLY A 372 19.81 -20.83 21.43
C GLY A 372 19.63 -21.05 22.94
N ALA A 373 20.68 -21.60 23.54
CA ALA A 373 20.81 -21.87 24.97
C ALA A 373 22.26 -21.61 25.42
N LYS A 374 22.53 -21.71 26.72
CA LYS A 374 23.89 -21.60 27.23
C LYS A 374 24.78 -22.69 26.62
N GLY A 375 25.77 -22.30 25.82
CA GLY A 375 26.67 -23.23 25.11
C GLY A 375 26.16 -23.72 23.75
N PHE A 376 24.92 -23.38 23.36
CA PHE A 376 24.34 -23.75 22.07
C PHE A 376 23.79 -22.53 21.34
N LYS A 377 24.22 -22.30 20.10
CA LYS A 377 23.96 -21.04 19.39
C LYS A 377 22.51 -20.89 18.90
N GLY A 378 21.77 -21.97 18.68
CA GLY A 378 20.46 -21.92 18.03
C GLY A 378 20.56 -21.72 16.51
N VAL A 379 19.49 -22.09 15.78
CA VAL A 379 19.43 -21.98 14.31
C VAL A 379 19.18 -20.55 13.85
N ILE A 380 18.33 -19.77 14.54
CA ILE A 380 18.05 -18.37 14.17
C ILE A 380 19.31 -17.50 14.36
N PRO A 381 20.03 -17.52 15.52
CA PRO A 381 21.28 -16.78 15.64
C PRO A 381 22.37 -17.28 14.69
N PHE A 382 22.33 -18.55 14.28
CA PHE A 382 23.17 -19.06 13.21
C PHE A 382 22.84 -18.40 11.86
N LEU A 383 21.58 -18.36 11.45
CA LEU A 383 21.11 -17.71 10.22
C LEU A 383 21.47 -16.21 10.23
N VAL A 384 21.17 -15.49 11.31
CA VAL A 384 21.56 -14.08 11.52
C VAL A 384 23.06 -13.90 11.37
N SER A 385 23.89 -14.81 11.89
CA SER A 385 25.34 -14.69 11.71
C SER A 385 25.82 -14.89 10.28
N ARG A 386 25.03 -15.55 9.43
CA ARG A 386 25.31 -15.69 7.99
C ARG A 386 24.91 -14.43 7.21
N GLU A 387 24.13 -13.52 7.80
CA GLU A 387 23.75 -12.26 7.14
C GLU A 387 24.95 -11.36 6.83
N LYS A 388 26.02 -11.44 7.62
CA LYS A 388 27.29 -10.75 7.35
C LYS A 388 27.89 -11.11 5.98
N LYS A 389 27.46 -12.22 5.37
CA LYS A 389 27.89 -12.69 4.04
C LYS A 389 26.82 -12.50 2.96
N ARG A 390 25.79 -11.67 3.19
CA ARG A 390 24.71 -11.36 2.23
C ARG A 390 25.19 -10.75 0.91
N TYR A 391 26.40 -10.17 0.87
CA TYR A 391 27.04 -9.73 -0.37
C TYR A 391 27.24 -10.88 -1.37
N LYS A 392 27.30 -12.14 -0.92
CA LYS A 392 27.34 -13.31 -1.79
C LYS A 392 25.92 -13.69 -2.19
N GLN A 393 25.63 -13.61 -3.49
CA GLN A 393 24.29 -13.86 -4.05
C GLN A 393 23.67 -15.18 -3.60
N TYR A 394 24.43 -16.29 -3.65
CA TYR A 394 23.93 -17.61 -3.24
C TYR A 394 23.58 -17.68 -1.74
N ILE A 395 24.26 -16.92 -0.87
CA ILE A 395 23.92 -16.84 0.55
C ILE A 395 22.64 -16.03 0.74
N ARG A 396 22.51 -14.91 0.01
CA ARG A 396 21.30 -14.08 0.04
C ARG A 396 20.06 -14.87 -0.38
N VAL A 397 20.14 -15.61 -1.48
CA VAL A 397 19.03 -16.47 -1.96
C VAL A 397 18.75 -17.59 -0.96
N TRP A 398 19.78 -18.22 -0.41
CA TRP A 398 19.60 -19.29 0.58
C TRP A 398 18.95 -18.80 1.88
N LEU A 399 19.34 -17.63 2.41
CA LEU A 399 18.71 -17.05 3.60
C LEU A 399 17.25 -16.67 3.37
N ARG A 400 16.93 -16.17 2.17
CA ARG A 400 15.57 -15.75 1.81
C ARG A 400 14.55 -16.87 1.94
N LYS A 401 14.96 -18.12 1.70
CA LYS A 401 14.11 -19.33 1.83
C LYS A 401 13.55 -19.54 3.24
N TYR A 402 14.15 -18.92 4.25
CA TYR A 402 13.75 -19.06 5.66
C TYR A 402 13.14 -17.78 6.24
N GLN A 403 12.87 -16.77 5.39
CA GLN A 403 12.37 -15.48 5.83
C GLN A 403 10.96 -15.22 5.32
N ALA A 404 10.03 -14.96 6.23
CA ALA A 404 8.68 -14.53 5.92
C ALA A 404 8.51 -13.02 6.15
N PRO A 405 7.65 -12.34 5.38
CA PRO A 405 7.30 -10.95 5.66
C PRO A 405 6.47 -10.86 6.95
N LYS A 406 6.92 -10.04 7.89
CA LYS A 406 6.18 -9.67 9.10
C LYS A 406 5.83 -8.19 9.07
N THR A 407 4.63 -7.83 9.50
CA THR A 407 4.22 -6.43 9.61
C THR A 407 5.25 -5.64 10.43
N CYS A 408 5.68 -4.49 9.90
CA CYS A 408 6.69 -3.68 10.56
C CYS A 408 6.18 -3.17 11.92
N CYS A 409 6.94 -3.38 12.99
CA CYS A 409 6.59 -2.94 14.34
C CYS A 409 6.58 -1.41 14.50
N GLU A 410 7.39 -0.68 13.75
CA GLU A 410 7.53 0.77 13.87
C GLU A 410 6.35 1.54 13.26
N CYS A 411 5.95 1.17 12.02
CA CYS A 411 4.89 1.87 11.30
C CYS A 411 3.57 1.08 11.27
N GLY A 412 3.49 -0.10 11.90
CA GLY A 412 2.30 -0.95 11.87
C GLY A 412 1.88 -1.42 10.47
N GLY A 413 2.75 -1.32 9.46
CA GLY A 413 2.41 -1.60 8.06
C GLY A 413 2.17 -0.36 7.19
N ALA A 414 2.09 0.83 7.78
CA ALA A 414 1.78 2.09 7.08
C ALA A 414 2.86 2.56 6.08
N ARG A 415 4.08 2.01 6.16
CA ARG A 415 5.23 2.28 5.27
C ARG A 415 5.86 3.68 5.41
N ILE A 416 5.13 4.64 5.95
CA ILE A 416 5.58 5.98 6.28
C ILE A 416 6.05 6.09 7.73
N ARG A 417 6.79 7.15 8.05
CA ARG A 417 7.28 7.46 9.41
C ARG A 417 6.16 7.90 10.35
N SER A 418 6.41 7.82 11.66
CA SER A 418 5.44 8.13 12.71
C SER A 418 4.98 9.59 12.67
N GLU A 419 5.87 10.53 12.35
CA GLU A 419 5.53 11.96 12.24
C GLU A 419 4.49 12.22 11.14
N ALA A 420 4.49 11.42 10.07
CA ALA A 420 3.47 11.49 9.03
C ALA A 420 2.12 10.92 9.49
N LEU A 421 2.13 9.96 10.42
CA LEU A 421 0.92 9.36 11.02
C LEU A 421 0.27 10.26 12.06
N ASN A 422 0.96 11.32 12.48
CA ASN A 422 0.38 12.36 13.33
C ASN A 422 -0.52 13.32 12.54
N VAL A 423 -0.51 13.29 11.21
CA VAL A 423 -1.33 14.17 10.37
C VAL A 423 -2.65 13.52 10.02
N ARG A 424 -3.75 14.20 10.34
CA ARG A 424 -5.12 13.71 10.15
C ARG A 424 -5.95 14.63 9.27
N VAL A 425 -6.79 14.04 8.42
CA VAL A 425 -7.87 14.73 7.69
C VAL A 425 -9.18 14.11 8.16
N SER A 426 -10.11 14.93 8.68
CA SER A 426 -11.35 14.45 9.31
C SER A 426 -11.12 13.32 10.33
N GLY A 427 -10.09 13.49 11.18
CA GLY A 427 -9.75 12.54 12.24
C GLY A 427 -9.04 11.25 11.80
N ARG A 428 -8.75 11.06 10.50
CA ARG A 428 -8.07 9.85 9.99
C ARG A 428 -6.73 10.16 9.36
N THR A 429 -5.78 9.23 9.53
CA THR A 429 -4.46 9.29 8.87
C THR A 429 -4.54 8.81 7.43
N VAL A 430 -3.54 9.18 6.61
CA VAL A 430 -3.46 8.73 5.21
C VAL A 430 -3.36 7.20 5.11
N ALA A 431 -2.73 6.56 6.11
CA ALA A 431 -2.58 5.11 6.16
C ALA A 431 -3.91 4.40 6.42
N GLU A 432 -4.69 4.87 7.40
CA GLU A 432 -6.02 4.32 7.71
C GLU A 432 -6.97 4.42 6.51
N VAL A 433 -6.97 5.57 5.82
CA VAL A 433 -7.81 5.77 4.63
C VAL A 433 -7.33 4.90 3.45
N SER A 434 -6.02 4.60 3.37
CA SER A 434 -5.47 3.71 2.34
C SER A 434 -5.83 2.23 2.54
N GLU A 435 -6.20 1.83 3.75
CA GLU A 435 -6.64 0.46 4.07
C GLU A 435 -8.14 0.25 3.83
N LEU A 436 -8.93 1.32 3.65
CA LEU A 436 -10.35 1.19 3.28
C LEU A 436 -10.50 0.45 1.95
N ALA A 437 -11.58 -0.32 1.82
CA ALA A 437 -12.01 -0.79 0.52
C ALA A 437 -12.33 0.43 -0.37
N LEU A 438 -12.07 0.35 -1.67
CA LEU A 438 -12.26 1.45 -2.62
C LEU A 438 -13.71 1.96 -2.64
N GLU A 439 -14.70 1.09 -2.41
CA GLU A 439 -16.10 1.48 -2.22
C GLU A 439 -16.30 2.38 -0.99
N ASP A 440 -15.70 2.00 0.15
CA ASP A 440 -15.76 2.77 1.39
C ASP A 440 -14.97 4.07 1.26
N LEU A 441 -13.84 4.06 0.55
CA LEU A 441 -13.06 5.25 0.23
C LEU A 441 -13.89 6.22 -0.62
N ALA A 442 -14.60 5.73 -1.64
CA ALA A 442 -15.46 6.55 -2.49
C ALA A 442 -16.60 7.20 -1.68
N LEU A 443 -17.13 6.51 -0.67
CA LEU A 443 -18.12 7.06 0.24
C LEU A 443 -17.49 8.11 1.17
N TRP A 444 -16.34 7.81 1.75
CA TRP A 444 -15.61 8.71 2.65
C TRP A 444 -15.24 10.02 1.96
N LEU A 445 -14.73 9.97 0.71
CA LEU A 445 -14.40 11.17 -0.08
C LEU A 445 -15.61 12.06 -0.36
N ARG A 446 -16.79 11.47 -0.57
CA ARG A 446 -18.05 12.21 -0.80
C ARG A 446 -18.63 12.84 0.46
N GLN A 447 -18.33 12.27 1.62
CA GLN A 447 -18.81 12.72 2.93
C GLN A 447 -17.78 13.57 3.68
N LEU A 448 -16.67 13.91 3.02
CA LEU A 448 -15.58 14.65 3.64
C LEU A 448 -16.02 16.07 3.99
N ASP A 449 -16.07 16.38 5.28
CA ASP A 449 -16.43 17.70 5.78
C ASP A 449 -15.17 18.59 5.82
N LEU A 450 -15.14 19.59 4.94
CA LEU A 450 -14.05 20.55 4.82
C LEU A 450 -14.62 21.95 5.04
N THR A 451 -13.86 22.81 5.71
CA THR A 451 -14.20 24.24 5.79
C THR A 451 -14.25 24.85 4.39
N SER A 452 -14.96 25.98 4.22
CA SER A 452 -15.08 26.63 2.90
C SER A 452 -13.73 26.95 2.25
N MET A 453 -12.73 27.32 3.06
CA MET A 453 -11.37 27.58 2.59
C MET A 453 -10.64 26.28 2.20
N GLU A 454 -10.70 25.24 3.03
CA GLU A 454 -10.10 23.93 2.73
C GLU A 454 -10.71 23.32 1.46
N ALA A 455 -12.04 23.41 1.29
CA ALA A 455 -12.75 22.93 0.13
C ALA A 455 -12.30 23.64 -1.15
N GLN A 456 -12.08 24.96 -1.10
CA GLN A 456 -11.57 25.73 -2.24
C GLN A 456 -10.12 25.32 -2.60
N ILE A 457 -9.26 25.12 -1.60
CA ILE A 457 -7.87 24.67 -1.81
C ILE A 457 -7.85 23.26 -2.42
N ALA A 458 -8.74 22.39 -1.97
CA ALA A 458 -8.79 20.97 -2.34
C ALA A 458 -9.66 20.68 -3.58
N GLU A 459 -10.35 21.65 -4.16
CA GLU A 459 -11.36 21.44 -5.22
C GLU A 459 -10.86 20.56 -6.37
N THR A 460 -9.70 20.93 -6.96
CA THR A 460 -9.10 20.15 -8.05
C THR A 460 -8.66 18.77 -7.57
N ILE A 461 -8.07 18.67 -6.37
CA ILE A 461 -7.58 17.41 -5.79
C ILE A 461 -8.77 16.44 -5.58
N MET A 462 -9.87 16.94 -5.02
CA MET A 462 -11.07 16.16 -4.76
C MET A 462 -11.75 15.71 -6.04
N ARG A 463 -11.79 16.55 -7.08
CA ARG A 463 -12.32 16.16 -8.39
C ARG A 463 -11.55 14.99 -8.99
N GLU A 464 -10.21 15.08 -9.03
CA GLU A 464 -9.36 14.02 -9.57
C GLU A 464 -9.41 12.73 -8.71
N LEU A 465 -9.43 12.86 -7.38
CA LEU A 465 -9.58 11.72 -6.48
C LEU A 465 -10.91 10.98 -6.71
N ASN A 466 -12.02 11.71 -6.71
CA ASN A 466 -13.35 11.11 -6.91
C ASN A 466 -13.46 10.43 -8.28
N ALA A 467 -12.90 11.04 -9.34
CA ALA A 467 -12.91 10.44 -10.67
C ALA A 467 -12.12 9.11 -10.70
N ARG A 468 -10.88 9.10 -10.20
CA ARG A 468 -10.01 7.91 -10.23
C ARG A 468 -10.52 6.77 -9.36
N VAL A 469 -10.96 7.09 -8.13
CA VAL A 469 -11.58 6.09 -7.25
C VAL A 469 -12.88 5.58 -7.89
N GLY A 470 -13.68 6.47 -8.49
CA GLY A 470 -14.88 6.10 -9.23
C GLY A 470 -14.60 5.12 -10.36
N PHE A 471 -13.59 5.36 -11.21
CA PHE A 471 -13.21 4.43 -12.27
C PHE A 471 -12.79 3.05 -11.74
N LEU A 472 -12.08 3.00 -10.60
CA LEU A 472 -11.70 1.74 -9.96
C LEU A 472 -12.91 0.96 -9.41
N VAL A 473 -13.91 1.66 -8.88
CA VAL A 473 -15.16 1.03 -8.44
C VAL A 473 -15.98 0.56 -9.65
N ASP A 474 -16.06 1.37 -10.71
CA ASP A 474 -16.78 1.05 -11.95
C ASP A 474 -16.23 -0.22 -12.64
N VAL A 475 -14.91 -0.46 -12.58
CA VAL A 475 -14.28 -1.71 -13.08
C VAL A 475 -14.46 -2.90 -12.14
N GLY A 476 -15.24 -2.78 -11.07
CA GLY A 476 -15.48 -3.86 -10.11
C GLY A 476 -14.28 -4.19 -9.22
N LEU A 477 -13.39 -3.23 -8.97
CA LEU A 477 -12.28 -3.37 -8.02
C LEU A 477 -12.60 -2.76 -6.65
N GLY A 478 -13.88 -2.46 -6.39
CA GLY A 478 -14.36 -1.81 -5.16
C GLY A 478 -13.94 -2.49 -3.85
N TYR A 479 -13.70 -3.81 -3.87
CA TYR A 479 -13.28 -4.61 -2.72
C TYR A 479 -11.78 -4.50 -2.39
N LEU A 480 -10.95 -3.94 -3.28
CA LEU A 480 -9.53 -3.75 -3.03
C LEU A 480 -9.30 -2.50 -2.17
N SER A 481 -8.17 -2.48 -1.46
CA SER A 481 -7.65 -1.28 -0.79
C SER A 481 -6.51 -0.65 -1.58
N LEU A 482 -6.21 0.62 -1.32
CA LEU A 482 -5.06 1.30 -1.93
C LEU A 482 -3.72 0.74 -1.45
N SER A 483 -3.68 0.21 -0.23
CA SER A 483 -2.49 -0.41 0.38
C SER A 483 -2.10 -1.76 -0.24
N ARG A 484 -3.04 -2.42 -0.94
CA ARG A 484 -2.85 -3.75 -1.54
C ARG A 484 -1.63 -3.73 -2.47
N GLN A 485 -0.76 -4.73 -2.31
CA GLN A 485 0.48 -4.83 -3.11
C GLN A 485 0.16 -5.26 -4.54
N MET A 486 0.75 -4.57 -5.52
CA MET A 486 0.53 -4.88 -6.95
C MET A 486 0.89 -6.33 -7.31
N ARG A 487 1.95 -6.88 -6.71
CA ARG A 487 2.40 -8.27 -6.95
C ARG A 487 1.41 -9.34 -6.50
N THR A 488 0.44 -8.98 -5.65
CA THR A 488 -0.56 -9.91 -5.08
C THR A 488 -1.89 -9.90 -5.83
N LEU A 489 -1.96 -9.12 -6.91
CA LEU A 489 -3.13 -9.03 -7.77
C LEU A 489 -3.08 -10.13 -8.82
N SER A 490 -4.24 -10.70 -9.11
CA SER A 490 -4.47 -11.55 -10.28
C SER A 490 -4.24 -10.77 -11.59
N GLY A 491 -4.01 -11.49 -12.69
CA GLY A 491 -3.86 -10.88 -14.01
C GLY A 491 -5.07 -10.02 -14.39
N GLY A 492 -6.29 -10.52 -14.12
CA GLY A 492 -7.53 -9.77 -14.37
C GLY A 492 -7.65 -8.50 -13.51
N GLU A 493 -7.25 -8.54 -12.22
CA GLU A 493 -7.24 -7.33 -11.39
C GLU A 493 -6.24 -6.28 -11.91
N ALA A 494 -5.02 -6.70 -12.25
CA ALA A 494 -4.00 -5.81 -12.80
C ALA A 494 -4.46 -5.19 -14.14
N GLN A 495 -5.10 -5.97 -15.00
CA GLN A 495 -5.66 -5.50 -16.26
C GLN A 495 -6.74 -4.43 -16.05
N ARG A 496 -7.65 -4.65 -15.09
CA ARG A 496 -8.71 -3.68 -14.76
C ARG A 496 -8.17 -2.39 -14.16
N ILE A 497 -7.08 -2.45 -13.38
CA ILE A 497 -6.36 -1.25 -12.92
C ILE A 497 -5.81 -0.47 -14.12
N ASN A 498 -5.16 -1.13 -15.08
CA ASN A 498 -4.62 -0.48 -16.28
C ASN A 498 -5.74 0.15 -17.14
N LEU A 499 -6.91 -0.51 -17.20
CA LEU A 499 -8.09 0.03 -17.86
C LEU A 499 -8.63 1.29 -17.16
N ALA A 500 -8.75 1.27 -15.83
CA ALA A 500 -9.15 2.44 -15.04
C ALA A 500 -8.18 3.61 -15.24
N ASN A 501 -6.87 3.35 -15.26
CA ASN A 501 -5.85 4.36 -15.52
C ASN A 501 -5.98 4.98 -16.92
N SER A 502 -6.31 4.15 -17.91
CA SER A 502 -6.53 4.60 -19.30
C SER A 502 -7.76 5.50 -19.44
N LEU A 503 -8.81 5.27 -18.64
CA LEU A 503 -9.95 6.17 -18.54
C LEU A 503 -9.58 7.47 -17.82
N GLY A 504 -8.76 7.38 -16.77
CA GLY A 504 -8.30 8.54 -15.99
C GLY A 504 -7.34 9.47 -16.73
N SER A 505 -6.62 8.99 -17.74
CA SER A 505 -5.69 9.81 -18.53
C SER A 505 -6.38 10.70 -19.57
N ALA A 506 -7.68 10.52 -19.80
CA ALA A 506 -8.50 11.31 -20.73
C ALA A 506 -7.91 11.44 -22.14
N LEU A 507 -7.23 10.40 -22.63
CA LEU A 507 -6.70 10.38 -24.00
C LEU A 507 -7.82 10.30 -25.03
N VAL A 508 -7.61 10.95 -26.18
CA VAL A 508 -8.53 11.01 -27.33
C VAL A 508 -7.75 10.64 -28.60
N ASP A 509 -8.43 10.11 -29.61
CA ASP A 509 -7.83 9.65 -30.86
C ASP A 509 -6.66 8.68 -30.64
N THR A 510 -6.80 7.79 -29.66
CA THR A 510 -5.84 6.72 -29.34
C THR A 510 -6.40 5.35 -29.75
N LEU A 511 -5.52 4.43 -30.17
CA LEU A 511 -5.86 3.04 -30.45
C LEU A 511 -5.58 2.19 -29.20
N TYR A 512 -6.62 1.69 -28.55
CA TYR A 512 -6.48 0.73 -27.45
C TYR A 512 -6.55 -0.69 -27.99
N VAL A 513 -5.56 -1.52 -27.65
CA VAL A 513 -5.53 -2.94 -28.00
C VAL A 513 -5.57 -3.78 -26.72
N LEU A 514 -6.58 -4.63 -26.57
CA LEU A 514 -6.78 -5.47 -25.38
C LEU A 514 -6.74 -6.94 -25.76
N ASP A 515 -6.07 -7.75 -24.95
CA ASP A 515 -5.97 -9.21 -25.14
C ASP A 515 -6.79 -9.93 -24.07
N GLU A 516 -7.86 -10.59 -24.52
CA GLU A 516 -8.82 -11.37 -23.74
C GLU A 516 -9.17 -10.76 -22.37
N PRO A 517 -9.69 -9.52 -22.31
CA PRO A 517 -9.94 -8.82 -21.05
C PRO A 517 -11.01 -9.45 -20.16
N THR A 518 -11.79 -10.42 -20.66
CA THR A 518 -12.77 -11.17 -19.87
C THR A 518 -12.19 -12.37 -19.12
N VAL A 519 -10.93 -12.74 -19.37
CA VAL A 519 -10.32 -13.90 -18.70
C VAL A 519 -10.22 -13.68 -17.19
N GLY A 520 -10.70 -14.66 -16.43
CA GLY A 520 -10.72 -14.60 -14.97
C GLY A 520 -11.77 -13.65 -14.39
N LEU A 521 -12.62 -13.03 -15.22
CA LEU A 521 -13.80 -12.30 -14.78
C LEU A 521 -14.99 -13.24 -14.59
N HIS A 522 -15.81 -12.91 -13.59
CA HIS A 522 -17.08 -13.58 -13.40
C HIS A 522 -18.08 -13.05 -14.44
N PRO A 523 -19.01 -13.87 -14.99
CA PRO A 523 -19.96 -13.41 -16.01
C PRO A 523 -20.80 -12.18 -15.63
N ARG A 524 -21.04 -11.99 -14.32
CA ARG A 524 -21.70 -10.79 -13.77
C ARG A 524 -20.91 -9.50 -14.02
N ASP A 525 -19.58 -9.59 -14.01
CA ASP A 525 -18.67 -8.45 -14.06
C ASP A 525 -18.28 -8.12 -15.51
N THR A 526 -18.49 -9.05 -16.46
CA THR A 526 -18.28 -8.84 -17.90
C THR A 526 -19.04 -7.62 -18.42
N GLY A 527 -20.30 -7.44 -18.02
CA GLY A 527 -21.11 -6.28 -18.43
C GLY A 527 -20.47 -4.94 -18.05
N ALA A 528 -19.90 -4.84 -16.84
CA ALA A 528 -19.24 -3.62 -16.38
C ALA A 528 -17.99 -3.30 -17.22
N LEU A 529 -17.19 -4.32 -17.54
CA LEU A 529 -16.04 -4.18 -18.45
C LEU A 529 -16.48 -3.68 -19.83
N LEU A 530 -17.51 -4.27 -20.42
CA LEU A 530 -17.99 -3.88 -21.75
C LEU A 530 -18.49 -2.42 -21.77
N GLU A 531 -19.18 -1.98 -20.72
CA GLU A 531 -19.58 -0.57 -20.60
C GLU A 531 -18.38 0.38 -20.52
N LEU A 532 -17.27 -0.03 -19.90
CA LEU A 532 -16.04 0.77 -19.87
C LEU A 532 -15.36 0.84 -21.23
N LEU A 533 -15.33 -0.25 -21.98
CA LEU A 533 -14.82 -0.26 -23.36
C LEU A 533 -15.66 0.68 -24.24
N LYS A 534 -16.99 0.69 -24.07
CA LYS A 534 -17.88 1.64 -24.73
C LYS A 534 -17.61 3.09 -24.29
N LYS A 535 -17.32 3.34 -23.01
CA LYS A 535 -16.92 4.68 -22.52
C LYS A 535 -15.61 5.13 -23.18
N LEU A 536 -14.58 4.27 -23.24
CA LEU A 536 -13.32 4.57 -23.93
C LEU A 536 -13.55 4.92 -25.39
N ARG A 537 -14.36 4.12 -26.10
CA ARG A 537 -14.75 4.41 -27.48
C ARG A 537 -15.46 5.76 -27.59
N SER A 538 -16.44 6.01 -26.73
CA SER A 538 -17.25 7.23 -26.76
C SER A 538 -16.47 8.50 -26.40
N ALA A 539 -15.32 8.37 -25.73
CA ALA A 539 -14.34 9.44 -25.53
C ALA A 539 -13.57 9.82 -26.83
N GLY A 540 -13.82 9.13 -27.95
CA GLY A 540 -13.20 9.39 -29.25
C GLY A 540 -12.03 8.47 -29.57
N ASN A 541 -11.91 7.33 -28.89
CA ASN A 541 -10.86 6.35 -29.12
C ASN A 541 -11.33 5.16 -29.96
N THR A 542 -10.39 4.44 -30.58
CA THR A 542 -10.67 3.16 -31.24
C THR A 542 -10.25 2.04 -30.31
N VAL A 543 -11.13 1.07 -30.06
CA VAL A 543 -10.88 -0.02 -29.11
C VAL A 543 -10.91 -1.34 -29.86
N VAL A 544 -9.78 -2.02 -29.97
CA VAL A 544 -9.63 -3.33 -30.60
C VAL A 544 -9.41 -4.38 -29.52
N VAL A 545 -10.25 -5.40 -29.47
CA VAL A 545 -10.23 -6.40 -28.42
C VAL A 545 -10.13 -7.79 -29.03
N VAL A 546 -9.15 -8.58 -28.61
CA VAL A 546 -9.11 -10.02 -28.89
C VAL A 546 -10.02 -10.71 -27.89
N GLU A 547 -11.11 -11.34 -28.34
CA GLU A 547 -12.07 -11.99 -27.46
C GLU A 547 -12.74 -13.22 -28.08
N HIS A 548 -13.22 -14.09 -27.20
CA HIS A 548 -14.08 -15.22 -27.51
C HIS A 548 -15.38 -15.20 -26.71
N ASP A 549 -15.53 -14.30 -25.73
CA ASP A 549 -16.76 -14.12 -24.99
C ASP A 549 -17.90 -13.60 -25.89
N THR A 550 -19.04 -14.29 -25.84
CA THR A 550 -20.21 -13.96 -26.67
C THR A 550 -20.79 -12.59 -26.35
N GLN A 551 -20.77 -12.14 -25.09
CA GLN A 551 -21.31 -10.82 -24.74
C GLN A 551 -20.44 -9.71 -25.33
N ALA A 552 -19.12 -9.90 -25.35
CA ALA A 552 -18.19 -8.97 -25.98
C ALA A 552 -18.44 -8.86 -27.49
N ILE A 553 -18.61 -9.99 -28.18
CA ILE A 553 -18.89 -10.02 -29.61
C ILE A 553 -20.20 -9.29 -29.91
N TRP A 554 -21.28 -9.57 -29.17
CA TRP A 554 -22.57 -8.91 -29.33
C TRP A 554 -22.56 -7.41 -28.97
N ALA A 555 -21.68 -6.98 -28.06
CA ALA A 555 -21.57 -5.58 -27.66
C ALA A 555 -20.69 -4.74 -28.58
N SER A 556 -19.96 -5.38 -29.51
CA SER A 556 -19.05 -4.72 -30.44
C SER A 556 -19.77 -3.97 -31.55
N ASP A 557 -19.13 -2.93 -32.07
CA ASP A 557 -19.59 -2.20 -33.26
C ASP A 557 -19.15 -2.92 -34.55
N HIS A 558 -18.04 -3.67 -34.52
CA HIS A 558 -17.47 -4.41 -35.65
C HIS A 558 -16.75 -5.68 -35.19
N VAL A 559 -16.86 -6.76 -35.95
CA VAL A 559 -16.29 -8.08 -35.65
C VAL A 559 -15.43 -8.56 -36.80
N VAL A 560 -14.27 -9.13 -36.47
CA VAL A 560 -13.35 -9.78 -37.41
C VAL A 560 -13.06 -11.18 -36.90
N GLU A 561 -13.42 -12.21 -37.67
CA GLU A 561 -13.06 -13.60 -37.33
C GLU A 561 -11.83 -14.03 -38.11
N LEU A 562 -10.81 -14.51 -37.39
CA LEU A 562 -9.63 -15.15 -37.97
C LEU A 562 -9.73 -16.66 -37.88
N GLY A 563 -9.36 -17.34 -38.96
CA GLY A 563 -9.43 -18.78 -39.07
C GLY A 563 -8.86 -19.29 -40.39
N PRO A 564 -9.42 -20.37 -40.97
CA PRO A 564 -10.52 -21.20 -40.43
C PRO A 564 -10.11 -22.13 -39.26
N ALA A 565 -8.81 -22.32 -39.01
CA ALA A 565 -8.30 -23.18 -37.94
C ALA A 565 -7.10 -22.55 -37.22
N SER A 566 -6.42 -23.32 -36.37
CA SER A 566 -5.24 -22.91 -35.61
C SER A 566 -3.93 -23.14 -36.39
N GLY A 567 -2.87 -22.40 -36.06
CA GLY A 567 -1.51 -22.60 -36.57
C GLY A 567 -1.40 -22.29 -38.06
N GLU A 568 -0.72 -23.14 -38.83
CA GLU A 568 -0.52 -22.98 -40.28
C GLU A 568 -1.84 -22.95 -41.09
N ARG A 569 -2.92 -23.50 -40.52
CA ARG A 569 -4.26 -23.50 -41.11
C ARG A 569 -5.13 -22.31 -40.66
N GLY A 570 -4.57 -21.40 -39.87
CA GLY A 570 -5.17 -20.12 -39.51
C GLY A 570 -4.67 -18.99 -40.41
N GLY A 571 -4.73 -17.76 -39.89
CA GLY A 571 -4.10 -16.60 -40.50
C GLY A 571 -4.89 -15.93 -41.62
N GLU A 572 -6.12 -16.36 -41.88
CA GLU A 572 -7.01 -15.79 -42.88
C GLU A 572 -8.20 -15.10 -42.20
N VAL A 573 -8.67 -13.99 -42.76
CA VAL A 573 -9.92 -13.34 -42.34
C VAL A 573 -11.08 -14.14 -42.94
N VAL A 574 -11.84 -14.83 -42.09
CA VAL A 574 -12.98 -15.66 -42.52
C VAL A 574 -14.29 -14.89 -42.49
N PHE A 575 -14.36 -13.82 -41.70
CA PHE A 575 -15.51 -12.92 -41.63
C PHE A 575 -15.09 -11.52 -41.18
N GLU A 576 -15.78 -10.52 -41.71
CA GLU A 576 -15.71 -9.12 -41.29
C GLU A 576 -17.10 -8.49 -41.41
N GLY A 577 -17.58 -7.83 -40.34
CA GLY A 577 -18.90 -7.20 -40.32
C GLY A 577 -19.45 -7.04 -38.91
N THR A 578 -20.77 -6.98 -38.77
CA THR A 578 -21.45 -6.88 -37.46
C THR A 578 -21.64 -8.25 -36.81
N ALA A 579 -21.93 -8.28 -35.50
CA ALA A 579 -22.25 -9.52 -34.78
C ALA A 579 -23.51 -10.23 -35.33
N GLU A 580 -24.51 -9.44 -35.77
CA GLU A 580 -25.75 -9.92 -36.39
C GLU A 580 -25.47 -10.61 -37.74
N GLU A 581 -24.58 -10.04 -38.54
CA GLU A 581 -24.13 -10.65 -39.79
C GLU A 581 -23.30 -11.91 -39.55
N LEU A 582 -22.44 -11.92 -38.51
CA LEU A 582 -21.63 -13.08 -38.11
C LEU A 582 -22.51 -14.27 -37.72
N GLU A 583 -23.58 -14.03 -36.96
CA GLU A 583 -24.51 -15.07 -36.50
C GLU A 583 -25.06 -15.89 -37.66
N LEU A 584 -25.27 -15.27 -38.84
CA LEU A 584 -25.79 -15.92 -40.03
C LEU A 584 -24.73 -16.73 -40.79
N GLN A 585 -23.44 -16.39 -40.64
CA GLN A 585 -22.36 -17.03 -41.40
C GLN A 585 -22.03 -18.44 -40.89
N ASP A 586 -21.61 -19.31 -41.80
CA ASP A 586 -21.21 -20.69 -41.49
C ASP A 586 -19.73 -20.80 -41.05
N THR A 587 -19.28 -19.87 -40.21
CA THR A 587 -17.94 -19.87 -39.60
C THR A 587 -17.93 -20.62 -38.27
N VAL A 588 -16.75 -20.86 -37.70
CA VAL A 588 -16.65 -21.56 -36.41
C VAL A 588 -17.38 -20.75 -35.34
N THR A 589 -17.04 -19.48 -35.20
CA THR A 589 -17.66 -18.60 -34.20
C THR A 589 -19.14 -18.37 -34.50
N GLY A 590 -19.51 -18.14 -35.76
CA GLY A 590 -20.91 -17.96 -36.19
C GLY A 590 -21.81 -19.15 -35.81
N ARG A 591 -21.32 -20.38 -35.96
CA ARG A 591 -22.06 -21.60 -35.55
C ARG A 591 -22.27 -21.70 -34.03
N TYR A 592 -21.30 -21.28 -33.21
CA TYR A 592 -21.44 -21.33 -31.75
C TYR A 592 -22.36 -20.22 -31.23
N ILE A 593 -22.24 -18.99 -31.76
CA ILE A 593 -23.07 -17.85 -31.32
C ILE A 593 -24.54 -18.08 -31.69
N SER A 594 -24.82 -18.62 -32.88
CA SER A 594 -26.18 -18.96 -33.33
C SER A 594 -26.76 -20.23 -32.67
N GLY A 595 -25.97 -20.95 -31.86
CA GLY A 595 -26.37 -22.23 -31.26
C GLY A 595 -26.48 -23.41 -32.24
N ARG A 596 -26.04 -23.25 -33.50
CA ARG A 596 -25.99 -24.34 -34.50
C ARG A 596 -25.00 -25.45 -34.13
N SER A 597 -23.94 -25.11 -33.38
CA SER A 597 -23.01 -26.08 -32.78
C SER A 597 -23.33 -26.26 -31.30
N PRO A 598 -23.66 -27.48 -30.84
CA PRO A 598 -23.87 -27.74 -29.41
C PRO A 598 -22.53 -27.82 -28.66
N ILE A 599 -22.49 -27.26 -27.45
CA ILE A 599 -21.45 -27.61 -26.48
C ILE A 599 -21.81 -29.00 -25.93
N VAL A 600 -21.05 -30.02 -26.33
CA VAL A 600 -21.28 -31.40 -25.87
C VAL A 600 -20.88 -31.50 -24.40
N GLY A 601 -21.86 -31.42 -23.50
CA GLY A 601 -21.68 -31.76 -22.09
C GLY A 601 -21.56 -33.27 -21.88
N ALA A 602 -20.99 -33.71 -20.75
CA ALA A 602 -20.98 -35.11 -20.38
C ALA A 602 -22.42 -35.65 -20.30
N GLU A 603 -22.68 -36.82 -20.91
CA GLU A 603 -24.03 -37.42 -21.01
C GLU A 603 -24.69 -37.69 -19.65
N SER A 604 -23.89 -37.79 -18.57
CA SER A 604 -24.38 -37.88 -17.18
C SER A 604 -23.31 -37.44 -16.17
N PRO A 605 -23.65 -36.69 -15.10
CA PRO A 605 -22.73 -36.38 -14.01
C PRO A 605 -22.20 -37.66 -13.34
N ARG A 606 -20.92 -37.69 -12.97
CA ARG A 606 -20.37 -38.79 -12.16
C ARG A 606 -20.98 -38.76 -10.75
N SER A 607 -21.26 -39.94 -10.19
CA SER A 607 -21.71 -40.06 -8.80
C SER A 607 -20.61 -39.61 -7.83
N VAL A 608 -21.01 -38.89 -6.77
CA VAL A 608 -20.12 -38.33 -5.73
C VAL A 608 -20.03 -39.21 -4.47
N ASN A 609 -20.53 -40.44 -4.51
CA ASN A 609 -20.56 -41.35 -3.34
C ASN A 609 -19.18 -41.98 -2.99
N GLY A 610 -18.09 -41.39 -3.47
CA GLY A 610 -16.73 -41.90 -3.33
C GLY A 610 -15.94 -41.21 -2.21
N PRO A 611 -14.63 -41.50 -2.11
CA PRO A 611 -13.76 -40.80 -1.16
C PRO A 611 -13.69 -39.30 -1.46
N SER A 612 -13.41 -38.50 -0.45
CA SER A 612 -13.39 -37.03 -0.51
C SER A 612 -12.22 -36.45 0.27
N LEU A 613 -11.64 -35.35 -0.22
CA LEU A 613 -10.77 -34.50 0.59
C LEU A 613 -11.62 -33.55 1.42
N ARG A 614 -11.27 -33.36 2.70
CA ARG A 614 -11.99 -32.43 3.60
C ARG A 614 -11.00 -31.44 4.18
N LEU A 615 -11.13 -30.19 3.73
CA LEU A 615 -10.38 -29.07 4.28
C LEU A 615 -11.25 -28.38 5.34
N LYS A 616 -10.72 -28.20 6.54
CA LYS A 616 -11.43 -27.55 7.66
C LYS A 616 -10.75 -26.26 8.08
N GLY A 617 -11.54 -25.25 8.44
CA GLY A 617 -11.09 -24.04 9.10
C GLY A 617 -10.18 -23.14 8.28
N ALA A 618 -10.32 -23.11 6.94
CA ALA A 618 -9.46 -22.27 6.11
C ALA A 618 -9.72 -20.77 6.39
N THR A 619 -8.69 -20.05 6.82
CA THR A 619 -8.77 -18.64 7.30
C THR A 619 -7.82 -17.69 6.59
N GLN A 620 -7.07 -18.16 5.60
CA GLN A 620 -6.12 -17.33 4.87
C GLN A 620 -6.82 -16.16 4.14
N HIS A 621 -6.23 -14.96 4.25
CA HIS A 621 -6.74 -13.73 3.64
C HIS A 621 -8.19 -13.39 4.02
N ASN A 622 -9.12 -13.51 3.07
CA ASN A 622 -10.53 -13.17 3.27
C ASN A 622 -11.42 -14.40 3.50
N LEU A 623 -10.83 -15.60 3.62
CA LEU A 623 -11.56 -16.81 3.97
C LEU A 623 -12.03 -16.74 5.43
N LYS A 624 -13.31 -17.08 5.66
CA LYS A 624 -13.97 -16.97 6.96
C LYS A 624 -14.15 -18.35 7.61
N SER A 625 -13.05 -18.99 7.99
CA SER A 625 -13.03 -20.36 8.56
C SER A 625 -13.83 -21.34 7.70
N VAL A 626 -13.46 -21.43 6.42
CA VAL A 626 -14.20 -22.20 5.43
C VAL A 626 -13.90 -23.69 5.58
N ASP A 627 -14.95 -24.49 5.72
CA ASP A 627 -14.93 -25.94 5.61
C ASP A 627 -15.40 -26.36 4.22
N VAL A 628 -14.65 -27.21 3.52
CA VAL A 628 -15.02 -27.71 2.20
C VAL A 628 -14.71 -29.20 2.04
N GLU A 629 -15.66 -29.92 1.45
CA GLU A 629 -15.54 -31.33 1.07
C GLU A 629 -15.45 -31.43 -0.46
N ILE A 630 -14.39 -32.08 -0.96
CA ILE A 630 -14.05 -32.18 -2.38
C ILE A 630 -14.10 -33.65 -2.78
N PRO A 631 -15.10 -34.09 -3.57
CA PRO A 631 -15.24 -35.48 -3.98
C PRO A 631 -14.16 -35.88 -4.98
N LEU A 632 -13.43 -36.97 -4.69
CA LEU A 632 -12.39 -37.51 -5.56
C LEU A 632 -12.98 -38.30 -6.74
N GLY A 633 -12.21 -38.41 -7.83
CA GLY A 633 -12.65 -39.09 -9.05
C GLY A 633 -13.67 -38.31 -9.90
N THR A 634 -13.97 -37.06 -9.52
CA THR A 634 -14.92 -36.18 -10.21
C THR A 634 -14.23 -34.91 -10.73
N MET A 635 -14.89 -34.21 -11.65
CA MET A 635 -14.47 -32.86 -12.06
C MET A 635 -15.14 -31.85 -11.12
N THR A 636 -14.39 -31.35 -10.14
CA THR A 636 -14.88 -30.33 -9.21
C THR A 636 -14.54 -28.93 -9.73
N LEU A 637 -15.55 -28.06 -9.80
CA LEU A 637 -15.37 -26.65 -10.16
C LEU A 637 -15.55 -25.76 -8.93
N VAL A 638 -14.56 -24.89 -8.68
CA VAL A 638 -14.67 -23.84 -7.65
C VAL A 638 -15.03 -22.53 -8.35
N THR A 639 -16.25 -22.06 -8.11
CA THR A 639 -16.81 -20.86 -8.77
C THR A 639 -17.08 -19.73 -7.77
N GLY A 640 -17.30 -18.52 -8.27
CA GLY A 640 -17.54 -17.33 -7.46
C GLY A 640 -16.97 -16.06 -8.08
N VAL A 641 -17.42 -14.89 -7.59
CA VAL A 641 -16.99 -13.56 -8.07
C VAL A 641 -15.49 -13.30 -7.87
N SER A 642 -14.92 -12.31 -8.57
CA SER A 642 -13.54 -11.88 -8.33
C SER A 642 -13.35 -11.46 -6.87
N GLY A 643 -12.20 -11.76 -6.27
CA GLY A 643 -11.95 -11.48 -4.85
C GLY A 643 -12.65 -12.40 -3.84
N SER A 644 -13.49 -13.36 -4.23
CA SER A 644 -14.20 -14.25 -3.29
C SER A 644 -13.31 -15.27 -2.54
N GLY A 645 -12.00 -15.29 -2.81
CA GLY A 645 -11.04 -16.20 -2.16
C GLY A 645 -10.81 -17.53 -2.88
N LYS A 646 -11.24 -17.70 -4.14
CA LYS A 646 -11.06 -18.96 -4.91
C LYS A 646 -9.59 -19.39 -5.00
N SER A 647 -8.72 -18.49 -5.45
CA SER A 647 -7.29 -18.77 -5.57
C SER A 647 -6.68 -19.01 -4.20
N THR A 648 -7.06 -18.25 -3.18
CA THR A 648 -6.57 -18.48 -1.81
C THR A 648 -6.97 -19.86 -1.29
N LEU A 649 -8.21 -20.29 -1.52
CA LEU A 649 -8.69 -21.61 -1.09
C LEU A 649 -7.96 -22.74 -1.83
N VAL A 650 -7.88 -22.67 -3.16
CA VAL A 650 -7.36 -23.77 -3.98
C VAL A 650 -5.83 -23.79 -4.01
N HIS A 651 -5.19 -22.64 -4.22
CA HIS A 651 -3.75 -22.53 -4.40
C HIS A 651 -3.03 -22.35 -3.06
N ASP A 652 -3.39 -21.31 -2.29
CA ASP A 652 -2.60 -20.92 -1.12
C ASP A 652 -2.85 -21.83 0.09
N VAL A 653 -4.03 -22.44 0.18
CA VAL A 653 -4.39 -23.37 1.25
C VAL A 653 -4.36 -24.81 0.75
N LEU A 654 -5.30 -25.24 -0.08
CA LEU A 654 -5.50 -26.65 -0.42
C LEU A 654 -4.29 -27.29 -1.10
N TYR A 655 -3.82 -26.71 -2.21
CA TYR A 655 -2.66 -27.24 -2.95
C TYR A 655 -1.42 -27.28 -2.08
N ARG A 656 -1.10 -26.17 -1.40
CA ARG A 656 0.08 -26.09 -0.54
C ARG A 656 0.02 -27.02 0.67
N ALA A 657 -1.16 -27.21 1.26
CA ALA A 657 -1.37 -28.18 2.33
C ALA A 657 -1.16 -29.62 1.81
N ALA A 658 -1.79 -29.96 0.68
CA ALA A 658 -1.64 -31.27 0.06
C ALA A 658 -0.19 -31.55 -0.35
N GLU A 659 0.50 -30.58 -0.95
CA GLU A 659 1.91 -30.71 -1.35
C GLU A 659 2.83 -30.92 -0.13
N ARG A 660 2.58 -30.20 0.97
CA ARG A 660 3.32 -30.35 2.21
C ARG A 660 3.16 -31.74 2.83
N GLU A 661 1.95 -32.30 2.77
CA GLU A 661 1.60 -33.56 3.41
C GLU A 661 1.90 -34.80 2.53
N LEU A 662 1.74 -34.70 1.21
CA LEU A 662 2.01 -35.79 0.24
C LEU A 662 3.47 -35.83 -0.23
N GLY A 663 4.16 -34.69 -0.26
CA GLY A 663 5.53 -34.61 -0.75
C GLY A 663 6.50 -35.45 0.09
N SER A 664 7.63 -35.84 -0.49
CA SER A 664 8.77 -36.48 0.22
C SER A 664 9.49 -35.52 1.20
N GLY A 665 8.77 -34.53 1.73
CA GLY A 665 9.19 -33.44 2.61
C GLY A 665 9.92 -32.28 1.93
N GLU A 666 9.79 -32.14 0.61
CA GLU A 666 10.12 -30.93 -0.13
C GLU A 666 8.84 -30.11 -0.30
N THR A 667 8.87 -28.83 0.12
CA THR A 667 7.76 -27.88 -0.04
C THR A 667 8.14 -26.87 -1.11
N SER A 668 7.24 -26.57 -2.06
CA SER A 668 7.44 -25.49 -3.04
C SER A 668 7.55 -24.11 -2.38
N ALA A 669 7.13 -23.97 -1.11
CA ALA A 669 7.28 -22.75 -0.31
C ALA A 669 8.70 -22.13 -0.37
N LYS A 670 9.75 -22.97 -0.49
CA LYS A 670 11.14 -22.51 -0.65
C LYS A 670 11.51 -22.14 -2.08
N GLU A 671 10.81 -22.67 -3.07
CA GLU A 671 10.91 -22.31 -4.49
C GLU A 671 10.23 -20.95 -4.73
N HIS A 672 9.16 -20.67 -3.99
CA HIS A 672 8.45 -19.38 -3.96
C HIS A 672 9.00 -18.37 -2.93
N LEU A 673 10.27 -18.50 -2.51
CA LEU A 673 11.00 -17.51 -1.69
C LEU A 673 10.31 -17.11 -0.36
N GLY A 674 9.64 -18.06 0.31
CA GLY A 674 9.08 -17.86 1.65
C GLY A 674 7.59 -17.49 1.68
N GLU A 675 6.83 -17.85 0.65
CA GLU A 675 5.37 -17.82 0.72
C GLU A 675 4.87 -19.03 1.55
N VAL A 676 4.18 -18.73 2.64
CA VAL A 676 3.74 -19.73 3.63
C VAL A 676 2.48 -20.44 3.13
N VAL A 677 2.25 -21.67 3.61
CA VAL A 677 0.95 -22.33 3.47
C VAL A 677 -0.10 -21.48 4.20
N GLY A 678 -1.24 -21.21 3.56
CA GLY A 678 -2.31 -20.45 4.18
C GLY A 678 -2.84 -21.15 5.43
N GLN A 679 -3.45 -20.41 6.37
CA GLN A 679 -3.96 -20.98 7.62
C GLN A 679 -5.18 -21.89 7.40
N TYR A 680 -5.17 -23.07 8.01
CA TYR A 680 -6.25 -24.06 8.06
C TYR A 680 -6.15 -24.91 9.34
N ASP A 681 -7.25 -25.56 9.74
CA ASP A 681 -7.30 -26.39 10.95
C ASP A 681 -6.89 -27.84 10.68
N ALA A 682 -7.41 -28.45 9.61
CA ALA A 682 -7.10 -29.82 9.22
C ALA A 682 -7.36 -30.08 7.74
N LEU A 683 -6.62 -31.02 7.16
CA LEU A 683 -6.86 -31.58 5.84
C LEU A 683 -6.95 -33.11 5.96
N GLU A 684 -8.12 -33.67 5.67
CA GLU A 684 -8.42 -35.11 5.81
C GLU A 684 -8.66 -35.75 4.43
N GLY A 685 -8.42 -37.05 4.30
CA GLY A 685 -8.68 -37.80 3.07
C GLY A 685 -7.52 -37.81 2.06
N LEU A 686 -6.34 -37.32 2.45
CA LEU A 686 -5.14 -37.34 1.61
C LEU A 686 -4.60 -38.75 1.38
N GLU A 687 -4.94 -39.72 2.22
CA GLU A 687 -4.61 -41.13 2.04
C GLU A 687 -5.15 -41.75 0.74
N TYR A 688 -6.10 -41.07 0.07
CA TYR A 688 -6.68 -41.48 -1.21
C TYR A 688 -5.99 -40.85 -2.43
N VAL A 689 -4.93 -40.05 -2.23
CA VAL A 689 -4.24 -39.30 -3.28
C VAL A 689 -2.74 -39.57 -3.20
N ASP A 690 -2.12 -40.00 -4.30
CA ASP A 690 -0.68 -40.29 -4.35
C ASP A 690 0.18 -39.04 -4.62
N GLU A 691 -0.34 -38.12 -5.45
CA GLU A 691 0.37 -36.92 -5.91
C GLU A 691 -0.61 -35.77 -6.15
N VAL A 692 -0.15 -34.53 -5.94
CA VAL A 692 -0.87 -33.31 -6.30
C VAL A 692 -0.08 -32.52 -7.33
N VAL A 693 -0.74 -32.09 -8.41
CA VAL A 693 -0.14 -31.31 -9.50
C VAL A 693 -0.92 -30.03 -9.67
N LEU A 694 -0.21 -28.90 -9.66
CA LEU A 694 -0.77 -27.60 -9.99
C LEU A 694 -0.38 -27.20 -11.42
N VAL A 695 -1.39 -26.84 -12.21
CA VAL A 695 -1.22 -26.16 -13.49
C VAL A 695 -1.85 -24.79 -13.35
N ASP A 696 -1.03 -23.74 -13.33
CA ASP A 696 -1.46 -22.36 -13.14
C ASP A 696 -1.29 -21.54 -14.44
N GLN A 697 -1.45 -20.21 -14.32
CA GLN A 697 -1.32 -19.27 -15.44
C GLN A 697 0.13 -18.80 -15.67
N THR A 698 1.13 -19.38 -14.99
CA THR A 698 2.50 -18.94 -15.20
C THR A 698 2.95 -19.25 -16.63
N PRO A 699 3.63 -18.31 -17.32
CA PRO A 699 4.13 -18.55 -18.66
C PRO A 699 5.09 -19.74 -18.67
N ILE A 700 5.00 -20.56 -19.72
CA ILE A 700 5.98 -21.62 -19.97
C ILE A 700 7.28 -20.94 -20.43
N GLY A 701 8.27 -20.81 -19.55
CA GLY A 701 9.58 -20.22 -19.89
C GLY A 701 10.39 -19.68 -18.71
#